data_AF-A0AAV6KPN3-F1
#
_entry.id   AF-A0AAV6KPN3-F1
#
_cell.length_a   1.000
_cell.length_b   1.000
_cell.length_c   1.000
_cell.angle_alpha   90.00
_cell.angle_beta   90.00
_cell.angle_gamma   90.00
#
_symmetry.space_group_name_H-M   'P 1'
#
loop_
_entity.id
_entity.type
_entity.pdbx_description
1 polymer ?
#
loop_
_entity_poly.entity_id
_entity_poly.type
_entity_poly.pdbx_seq_one_letter_code
_entity_poly.pdbx_strand_id
1 'polypeptide(L)'
;MCSTETILGKIVEKIVETVFQSVGRHVGFILHYKQNLKNLDDEVNNLQKQRSSVQGKVDEAKRCGEAINNNVSDWLNDADETRQGVIDNLRDEKTVKENMLCFNFSCPNFISRYRLSKQAGKEAVHVKHVTEEGGKIENGTVSHPKEAPPELEFPYSRDYEGFNSRDKVIKGIVEALKDPEVNMIGVYGTGGVGKTTMVTKVGELVKKDGTFDEVVMAVVSKDANVKQIQGQLADRLILTLRGETEVGRANGLWNRLDNGMKNLILLDDVRQELNLKEIGIPIIDGNKNCKVVLTSRNRDVWKNMDVKDFKIEILSEEESWALFKKKVGNYVDAHKQREIAWAVCKECQGLPAAIIALGEALKDKDMDAWQDELGNLKNSMLNKIEGINPKVFTSLKWSYDQSDSEDGKSCINCNLVKKSSYINAAFRSSRTNEAYLFMKDEYLQLDYAPCTNNDRVLNGPLRISEGYPSLKNTTFVEPGIDCAFGSHHGDEAFIFSGNLCARINYAPGTTNDKIIHGPMTIIGMFPFFKGTVFESGVDSAFESTVHDEAYIFKGNQYALINYNDPHLIAIRHITKGFVSLKDTIFESGIEAAFASHRANEAYLFKGDSYACINFAPHTTNDYTTVKKILSFWPSLQGILPRKIEGINPKVFTSLKWSYDRLDSEDAKSCINCNLVKKSSYINAAFRSSRTNEAYLFMKDEYLQLDYAPGTYNDRVLNGPLRISEGYPSLKNTTFAESGIDCAFGSHHGDEAFIFSGNLCAQINYAPGTTNDKIIHGPMTIIGMFPFFKGTVFESGVDSAFESTVHDEAYLFKGNQYTLINYNDSHLIAIRHITEGFVSLKDTIFESGIEAAFASHRTNEAYLFKGDSYACINFAPHTTNDYTIVKKILSSWPSLQGILPRKN
;
A
#
# COMPACT_ATOMS: atom_id res chain seq x y z
N MET A 1 -91.86 19.80 -52.18
CA MET A 1 -91.78 20.86 -51.17
C MET A 1 -91.54 20.20 -49.82
N CYS A 2 -90.29 20.21 -49.33
CA CYS A 2 -90.00 19.82 -47.95
C CYS A 2 -90.43 21.01 -47.07
N SER A 3 -91.33 20.80 -46.11
CA SER A 3 -91.89 21.89 -45.31
C SER A 3 -90.77 22.61 -44.56
N THR A 4 -90.85 23.94 -44.52
CA THR A 4 -89.96 24.80 -43.74
C THR A 4 -89.90 24.40 -42.26
N GLU A 5 -90.97 23.77 -41.74
CA GLU A 5 -91.04 23.16 -40.41
C GLU A 5 -90.04 22.01 -40.19
N THR A 6 -89.73 21.21 -41.21
CA THR A 6 -88.82 20.05 -41.07
C THR A 6 -87.36 20.50 -40.96
N ILE A 7 -87.00 21.61 -41.62
CA ILE A 7 -85.65 22.21 -41.55
C ILE A 7 -85.49 22.98 -40.23
N LEU A 8 -86.51 23.73 -39.80
CA LEU A 8 -86.52 24.40 -38.49
C LEU A 8 -86.42 23.40 -37.34
N GLY A 9 -87.12 22.28 -37.40
CA GLY A 9 -87.05 21.22 -36.38
C GLY A 9 -85.63 20.68 -36.17
N LYS A 10 -84.91 20.39 -37.26
CA LYS A 10 -83.51 19.91 -37.20
C LYS A 10 -82.51 20.97 -36.72
N ILE A 11 -82.75 22.26 -37.04
CA ILE A 11 -81.91 23.36 -36.55
C ILE A 11 -82.15 23.58 -35.06
N VAL A 12 -83.41 23.57 -34.60
CA VAL A 12 -83.78 23.68 -33.19
C VAL A 12 -83.24 22.50 -32.39
N GLU A 13 -83.34 21.27 -32.90
CA GLU A 13 -82.80 20.07 -32.25
C GLU A 13 -81.27 20.17 -32.07
N LYS A 14 -80.55 20.63 -33.10
CA LYS A 14 -79.09 20.81 -33.03
C LYS A 14 -78.67 21.96 -32.12
N ILE A 15 -79.45 23.05 -32.07
CA ILE A 15 -79.23 24.17 -31.13
C ILE A 15 -79.53 23.72 -29.70
N VAL A 16 -80.62 22.99 -29.48
CA VAL A 16 -80.99 22.43 -28.17
C VAL A 16 -79.94 21.44 -27.70
N GLU A 17 -79.43 20.53 -28.55
CA GLU A 17 -78.32 19.65 -28.22
C GLU A 17 -77.04 20.42 -27.87
N THR A 18 -76.69 21.45 -28.65
CA THR A 18 -75.48 22.25 -28.40
C THR A 18 -75.59 23.05 -27.11
N VAL A 19 -76.77 23.60 -26.82
CA VAL A 19 -77.07 24.32 -25.56
C VAL A 19 -77.11 23.34 -24.39
N PHE A 20 -77.71 22.15 -24.51
CA PHE A 20 -77.69 21.12 -23.46
C PHE A 20 -76.29 20.59 -23.19
N GLN A 21 -75.44 20.41 -24.22
CA GLN A 21 -74.04 20.03 -24.03
C GLN A 21 -73.23 21.15 -23.37
N SER A 22 -73.49 22.41 -23.71
CA SER A 22 -72.81 23.58 -23.12
C SER A 22 -73.25 23.83 -21.67
N VAL A 23 -74.56 23.84 -21.41
CA VAL A 23 -75.16 24.00 -20.07
C VAL A 23 -74.86 22.77 -19.20
N GLY A 24 -74.90 21.57 -19.77
CA GLY A 24 -74.57 20.32 -19.07
C GLY A 24 -73.14 20.31 -18.52
N ARG A 25 -72.17 20.86 -19.25
CA ARG A 25 -70.79 21.05 -18.73
C ARG A 25 -70.77 22.00 -17.53
N HIS A 26 -71.51 23.11 -17.59
CA HIS A 26 -71.56 24.09 -16.49
C HIS A 26 -72.30 23.57 -15.25
N VAL A 27 -73.39 22.84 -15.43
CA VAL A 27 -74.13 22.15 -14.36
C VAL A 27 -73.29 21.01 -13.76
N GLY A 28 -72.47 20.33 -14.57
CA GLY A 28 -71.54 19.30 -14.14
C GLY A 28 -70.55 19.77 -13.06
N PHE A 29 -70.02 21.00 -13.18
CA PHE A 29 -69.16 21.58 -12.14
C PHE A 29 -69.87 21.77 -10.79
N ILE A 30 -71.19 22.05 -10.79
CA ILE A 30 -71.99 22.23 -9.58
C ILE A 30 -72.32 20.88 -8.92
N LEU A 31 -72.72 19.88 -9.72
CA LEU A 31 -73.13 18.56 -9.24
C LEU A 31 -71.94 17.70 -8.79
N HIS A 32 -70.81 17.77 -9.51
CA HIS A 32 -69.61 16.98 -9.24
C HIS A 32 -68.51 17.77 -8.49
N TYR A 33 -68.86 18.89 -7.84
CA TYR A 33 -67.89 19.77 -7.16
C TYR A 33 -66.96 19.02 -6.17
N LYS A 34 -67.52 18.08 -5.38
CA LYS A 34 -66.74 17.26 -4.44
C LYS A 34 -65.75 16.34 -5.15
N GLN A 35 -66.17 15.78 -6.29
CA GLN A 35 -65.32 14.90 -7.08
C GLN A 35 -64.16 15.67 -7.72
N ASN A 36 -64.41 16.87 -8.25
CA ASN A 36 -63.36 17.71 -8.83
C ASN A 36 -62.35 18.18 -7.78
N LEU A 37 -62.81 18.54 -6.57
CA LEU A 37 -61.90 18.84 -5.45
C LEU A 37 -61.09 17.61 -5.02
N LYS A 38 -61.71 16.44 -4.97
CA LYS A 38 -61.01 15.19 -4.67
C LYS A 38 -59.97 14.85 -5.73
N ASN A 39 -60.31 14.98 -7.02
CA ASN A 39 -59.35 14.76 -8.10
C ASN A 39 -58.16 15.72 -8.02
N LEU A 40 -58.39 17.00 -7.71
CA LEU A 40 -57.28 17.95 -7.49
C LEU A 40 -56.41 17.55 -6.29
N ASP A 41 -57.02 17.15 -5.18
CA ASP A 41 -56.30 16.67 -4.00
C ASP A 41 -55.46 15.42 -4.32
N ASP A 42 -56.03 14.47 -5.06
CA ASP A 42 -55.35 13.27 -5.53
C ASP A 42 -54.13 13.62 -6.43
N GLU A 43 -54.28 14.58 -7.37
CA GLU A 43 -53.18 15.04 -8.24
C GLU A 43 -52.09 15.78 -7.45
N VAL A 44 -52.45 16.65 -6.50
CA VAL A 44 -51.47 17.34 -5.63
C VAL A 44 -50.71 16.33 -4.75
N ASN A 45 -51.40 15.33 -4.22
CA ASN A 45 -50.79 14.25 -3.45
C ASN A 45 -49.82 13.41 -4.32
N ASN A 46 -50.16 13.17 -5.59
CA ASN A 46 -49.26 12.50 -6.53
C ASN A 46 -48.01 13.34 -6.83
N LEU A 47 -48.18 14.63 -7.14
CA LEU A 47 -47.07 15.56 -7.33
C LEU A 47 -46.15 15.60 -6.11
N GLN A 48 -46.71 15.63 -4.90
CA GLN A 48 -45.93 15.68 -3.66
C GLN A 48 -45.16 14.39 -3.37
N LYS A 49 -45.76 13.22 -3.66
CA LYS A 49 -45.06 11.93 -3.59
C LYS A 49 -43.90 11.88 -4.56
N GLN A 50 -44.11 12.31 -5.80
CA GLN A 50 -43.08 12.34 -6.82
C GLN A 50 -41.97 13.34 -6.47
N ARG A 51 -42.31 14.54 -6.01
CA ARG A 51 -41.34 15.53 -5.51
C ARG A 51 -40.47 14.94 -4.40
N SER A 52 -41.09 14.21 -3.46
CA SER A 52 -40.36 13.55 -2.37
C SER A 52 -39.43 12.43 -2.89
N SER A 53 -39.87 11.67 -3.89
CA SER A 53 -39.05 10.65 -4.56
C SER A 53 -37.82 11.27 -5.26
N VAL A 54 -38.03 12.30 -6.09
CA VAL A 54 -36.96 13.03 -6.78
C VAL A 54 -36.01 13.70 -5.78
N GLN A 55 -36.54 14.31 -4.71
CA GLN A 55 -35.73 14.87 -3.63
C GLN A 55 -34.86 13.81 -2.95
N GLY A 56 -35.40 12.60 -2.73
CA GLY A 56 -34.64 11.48 -2.20
C GLY A 56 -33.45 11.11 -3.09
N LYS A 57 -33.64 11.10 -4.42
CA LYS A 57 -32.56 10.87 -5.40
C LYS A 57 -31.53 12.00 -5.40
N VAL A 58 -31.98 13.25 -5.26
CA VAL A 58 -31.08 14.42 -5.12
C VAL A 58 -30.24 14.32 -3.84
N ASP A 59 -30.84 13.92 -2.73
CA ASP A 59 -30.14 13.78 -1.45
C ASP A 59 -29.18 12.59 -1.46
N GLU A 60 -29.47 11.54 -2.22
CA GLU A 60 -28.55 10.44 -2.50
C GLU A 60 -27.37 10.89 -3.36
N ALA A 61 -27.62 11.57 -4.48
CA ALA A 61 -26.58 12.11 -5.35
C ALA A 61 -25.63 13.08 -4.61
N LYS A 62 -26.18 13.95 -3.75
CA LYS A 62 -25.38 14.83 -2.87
C LYS A 62 -24.51 14.04 -1.90
N ARG A 63 -25.02 12.95 -1.30
CA ARG A 63 -24.24 12.05 -0.44
C ARG A 63 -23.14 11.34 -1.21
N CYS A 64 -23.35 11.06 -2.49
CA CYS A 64 -22.37 10.50 -3.41
C CYS A 64 -21.38 11.54 -3.98
N GLY A 65 -21.51 12.83 -3.64
CA GLY A 65 -20.61 13.90 -4.08
C GLY A 65 -20.83 14.36 -5.52
N GLU A 66 -21.99 14.05 -6.11
CA GLU A 66 -22.34 14.40 -7.48
C GLU A 66 -22.96 15.81 -7.59
N ALA A 67 -22.90 16.38 -8.79
CA ALA A 67 -23.57 17.64 -9.13
C ALA A 67 -24.98 17.35 -9.66
N ILE A 68 -25.96 18.15 -9.24
CA ILE A 68 -27.36 17.99 -9.64
C ILE A 68 -27.58 18.70 -10.98
N ASN A 69 -28.32 18.06 -11.89
CA ASN A 69 -28.69 18.69 -13.15
C ASN A 69 -29.62 19.88 -12.90
N ASN A 70 -29.40 21.00 -13.61
CA ASN A 70 -30.17 22.23 -13.41
C ASN A 70 -31.68 22.00 -13.57
N ASN A 71 -32.09 21.23 -14.58
CA ASN A 71 -33.50 20.89 -14.85
C ASN A 71 -34.20 20.17 -13.68
N VAL A 72 -33.47 19.43 -12.84
CA VAL A 72 -34.03 18.78 -11.64
C VAL A 72 -34.31 19.80 -10.56
N SER A 73 -33.40 20.78 -10.39
CA SER A 73 -33.58 21.85 -9.41
C SER A 73 -34.71 22.80 -9.81
N ASP A 74 -34.80 23.12 -11.09
CA ASP A 74 -35.89 23.93 -11.66
C ASP A 74 -37.25 23.27 -11.42
N TRP A 75 -37.37 21.97 -11.73
CA TRP A 75 -38.63 21.24 -11.52
C TRP A 75 -39.04 21.11 -10.05
N LEU A 76 -38.08 20.94 -9.12
CA LEU A 76 -38.38 20.90 -7.68
C LEU A 76 -38.99 22.22 -7.21
N ASN A 77 -38.48 23.36 -7.71
CA ASN A 77 -39.05 24.67 -7.45
C ASN A 77 -40.44 24.81 -8.08
N ASP A 78 -40.61 24.42 -9.34
CA ASP A 78 -41.90 24.47 -10.04
C ASP A 78 -42.98 23.63 -9.33
N ALA A 79 -42.60 22.47 -8.78
CA ALA A 79 -43.50 21.62 -7.99
C ALA A 79 -43.93 22.29 -6.68
N ASP A 80 -43.03 22.99 -5.99
CA ASP A 80 -43.34 23.74 -4.77
C ASP A 80 -44.19 24.97 -5.04
N GLU A 81 -43.87 25.72 -6.09
CA GLU A 81 -44.65 26.87 -6.55
C GLU A 81 -46.06 26.46 -6.99
N THR A 82 -46.17 25.35 -7.73
CA THR A 82 -47.46 24.80 -8.15
C THR A 82 -48.32 24.40 -6.96
N ARG A 83 -47.74 23.69 -5.97
CA ARG A 83 -48.45 23.32 -4.74
C ARG A 83 -48.91 24.56 -3.97
N GLN A 84 -48.06 25.57 -3.87
CA GLN A 84 -48.37 26.80 -3.15
C GLN A 84 -49.45 27.62 -3.88
N GLY A 85 -49.38 27.71 -5.21
CA GLY A 85 -50.39 28.35 -6.05
C GLY A 85 -51.77 27.71 -5.91
N VAL A 86 -51.85 26.37 -5.83
CA VAL A 86 -53.11 25.67 -5.54
C VAL A 86 -53.68 26.07 -4.17
N ILE A 87 -52.84 26.18 -3.14
CA ILE A 87 -53.26 26.60 -1.80
C ILE A 87 -53.81 28.03 -1.83
N ASP A 88 -53.11 28.95 -2.48
CA ASP A 88 -53.46 30.37 -2.51
C ASP A 88 -54.73 30.62 -3.33
N ASN A 89 -54.85 30.01 -4.52
CA ASN A 89 -56.02 30.14 -5.39
C ASN A 89 -57.29 29.53 -4.76
N LEU A 90 -57.17 28.48 -3.94
CA LEU A 90 -58.30 27.90 -3.20
C LEU A 90 -58.60 28.63 -1.88
N ARG A 91 -57.63 29.35 -1.31
CA ARG A 91 -57.79 30.16 -0.10
C ARG A 91 -58.63 31.40 -0.37
N ASP A 92 -58.39 32.07 -1.49
CA ASP A 92 -59.14 33.27 -1.93
C ASP A 92 -60.63 32.98 -2.15
N GLU A 93 -61.00 31.79 -2.61
CA GLU A 93 -62.42 31.42 -2.76
C GLU A 93 -63.09 30.98 -1.44
N LYS A 94 -62.30 30.53 -0.44
CA LYS A 94 -62.80 30.23 0.91
C LYS A 94 -63.08 31.51 1.72
N THR A 95 -62.31 32.58 1.54
CA THR A 95 -62.51 33.89 2.22
C THR A 95 -63.66 34.70 1.62
N VAL A 96 -64.01 34.53 0.35
CA VAL A 96 -65.26 35.10 -0.25
C VAL A 96 -66.53 34.66 0.51
N LYS A 97 -66.44 33.54 1.25
CA LYS A 97 -67.51 32.99 2.09
C LYS A 97 -67.78 33.81 3.36
N GLU A 98 -66.80 34.57 3.86
CA GLU A 98 -66.95 35.41 5.06
C GLU A 98 -67.49 36.81 4.74
N ASN A 99 -67.25 37.32 3.52
CA ASN A 99 -67.62 38.69 3.13
C ASN A 99 -68.89 38.82 2.28
N MET A 100 -69.69 37.76 2.11
CA MET A 100 -70.94 37.78 1.32
C MET A 100 -72.18 37.56 2.20
N LEU A 101 -72.40 38.45 3.17
CA LEU A 101 -73.68 38.61 3.85
C LEU A 101 -74.60 39.49 2.99
N CYS A 102 -75.41 38.88 2.12
CA CYS A 102 -76.52 39.59 1.46
C CYS A 102 -77.81 38.75 1.41
N PHE A 103 -78.78 39.22 2.21
CA PHE A 103 -80.24 39.27 2.01
C PHE A 103 -81.03 37.99 1.65
N ASN A 104 -81.63 37.42 2.70
CA ASN A 104 -83.03 36.96 2.80
C ASN A 104 -83.64 35.96 1.80
N PHE A 105 -82.87 35.21 1.02
CA PHE A 105 -83.34 33.98 0.37
C PHE A 105 -82.36 32.83 0.62
N SER A 106 -82.90 31.66 0.98
CA SER A 106 -82.14 30.43 1.20
C SER A 106 -81.61 29.88 -0.13
N CYS A 107 -80.53 30.48 -0.65
CA CYS A 107 -79.82 29.97 -1.81
C CYS A 107 -78.84 28.89 -1.35
N PRO A 108 -78.99 27.63 -1.79
CA PRO A 108 -77.94 26.65 -1.62
C PRO A 108 -76.70 27.14 -2.38
N ASN A 109 -75.54 26.82 -1.83
CA ASN A 109 -74.21 27.35 -2.14
C ASN A 109 -73.68 27.05 -3.57
N PHE A 110 -74.49 27.19 -4.62
CA PHE A 110 -74.24 26.69 -5.97
C PHE A 110 -73.22 27.54 -6.76
N ILE A 111 -73.23 28.87 -6.61
CA ILE A 111 -72.28 29.76 -7.30
C ILE A 111 -70.85 29.52 -6.80
N SER A 112 -70.69 29.34 -5.48
CA SER A 112 -69.38 29.03 -4.90
C SER A 112 -68.91 27.62 -5.27
N ARG A 113 -69.80 26.61 -5.23
CA ARG A 113 -69.48 25.25 -5.69
C ARG A 113 -69.06 25.25 -7.15
N TYR A 114 -69.74 26.02 -8.01
CA TYR A 114 -69.36 26.17 -9.41
C TYR A 114 -67.97 26.79 -9.57
N ARG A 115 -67.68 27.91 -8.88
CA ARG A 115 -66.39 28.60 -8.93
C ARG A 115 -65.25 27.71 -8.43
N LEU A 116 -65.41 27.11 -7.25
CA LEU A 116 -64.42 26.20 -6.64
C LEU A 116 -64.15 24.99 -7.52
N SER A 117 -65.18 24.39 -8.07
CA SER A 117 -65.07 23.23 -8.95
C SER A 117 -64.41 23.56 -10.29
N LYS A 118 -64.71 24.74 -10.84
CA LYS A 118 -64.10 25.21 -12.09
C LYS A 118 -62.64 25.58 -11.88
N GLN A 119 -62.31 26.26 -10.78
CA GLN A 119 -60.93 26.58 -10.41
C GLN A 119 -60.16 25.28 -10.14
N ALA A 120 -60.72 24.36 -9.36
CA ALA A 120 -60.08 23.07 -9.08
C ALA A 120 -59.81 22.25 -10.36
N GLY A 121 -60.72 22.29 -11.33
CA GLY A 121 -60.52 21.65 -12.63
C GLY A 121 -59.39 22.28 -13.45
N LYS A 122 -59.17 23.60 -13.35
CA LYS A 122 -58.04 24.27 -14.02
C LYS A 122 -56.72 23.93 -13.34
N GLU A 123 -56.67 24.03 -12.00
CA GLU A 123 -55.49 23.69 -11.21
C GLU A 123 -55.08 22.23 -11.41
N ALA A 124 -56.03 21.31 -11.48
CA ALA A 124 -55.75 19.88 -11.67
C ALA A 124 -55.03 19.61 -13.00
N VAL A 125 -55.36 20.35 -14.06
CA VAL A 125 -54.67 20.25 -15.36
C VAL A 125 -53.22 20.76 -15.24
N HIS A 126 -53.01 21.86 -14.54
CA HIS A 126 -51.68 22.43 -14.32
C HIS A 126 -50.80 21.49 -13.47
N VAL A 127 -51.31 21.02 -12.33
CA VAL A 127 -50.64 20.04 -11.45
C VAL A 127 -50.27 18.77 -12.22
N LYS A 128 -51.18 18.26 -13.05
CA LYS A 128 -50.95 17.07 -13.86
C LYS A 128 -49.82 17.27 -14.87
N HIS A 129 -49.74 18.44 -15.50
CA HIS A 129 -48.65 18.75 -16.43
C HIS A 129 -47.28 18.73 -15.75
N VAL A 130 -47.14 19.39 -14.60
CA VAL A 130 -45.90 19.39 -13.80
C VAL A 130 -45.55 17.98 -13.31
N THR A 131 -46.55 17.17 -12.97
CA THR A 131 -46.37 15.75 -12.59
C THR A 131 -45.87 14.91 -13.77
N GLU A 132 -46.37 15.14 -14.99
CA GLU A 132 -45.91 14.45 -16.20
C GLU A 132 -44.45 14.79 -16.54
N GLU A 133 -44.02 16.03 -16.32
CA GLU A 133 -42.62 16.45 -16.45
C GLU A 133 -41.73 15.82 -15.38
N GLY A 134 -42.23 15.76 -14.14
CA GLY A 134 -41.57 15.10 -13.02
C GLY A 134 -41.31 13.62 -13.30
N GLY A 135 -42.24 12.94 -13.98
CA GLY A 135 -42.07 11.54 -14.38
C GLY A 135 -40.91 11.30 -15.34
N LYS A 136 -40.56 12.29 -16.18
CA LYS A 136 -39.39 12.19 -17.06
C LYS A 136 -38.09 12.37 -16.29
N ILE A 137 -38.08 13.27 -15.31
CA ILE A 137 -36.93 13.54 -14.45
C ILE A 137 -36.67 12.36 -13.52
N GLU A 138 -37.73 11.85 -12.88
CA GLU A 138 -37.65 10.71 -11.97
C GLU A 138 -37.09 9.46 -12.64
N ASN A 139 -37.42 9.23 -13.91
CA ASN A 139 -36.92 8.08 -14.68
C ASN A 139 -35.58 8.35 -15.41
N GLY A 140 -35.09 9.59 -15.38
CA GLY A 140 -33.86 10.00 -16.04
C GLY A 140 -32.66 10.11 -15.09
N THR A 141 -31.54 10.59 -15.62
CA THR A 141 -30.34 10.90 -14.83
C THR A 141 -30.55 12.22 -14.08
N VAL A 142 -30.51 12.19 -12.74
CA VAL A 142 -30.74 13.38 -11.90
C VAL A 142 -29.47 14.17 -11.60
N SER A 143 -28.30 13.55 -11.83
CA SER A 143 -27.00 14.06 -11.42
C SER A 143 -25.90 13.64 -12.39
N HIS A 144 -24.73 14.25 -12.25
CA HIS A 144 -23.51 13.89 -12.96
C HIS A 144 -22.30 13.98 -12.02
N PRO A 145 -21.23 13.21 -12.28
CA PRO A 145 -20.02 13.29 -11.49
C PRO A 145 -19.48 14.72 -11.45
N LYS A 146 -19.10 15.16 -10.26
CA LYS A 146 -18.52 16.48 -10.08
C LYS A 146 -17.08 16.49 -10.61
N GLU A 147 -16.70 17.57 -11.27
CA GLU A 147 -15.30 17.78 -11.67
C GLU A 147 -14.37 17.74 -10.45
N ALA A 148 -13.16 17.19 -10.67
CA ALA A 148 -12.15 17.16 -9.63
C ALA A 148 -11.79 18.60 -9.20
N PRO A 149 -11.65 18.87 -7.89
CA PRO A 149 -11.11 20.14 -7.41
C PRO A 149 -9.76 20.48 -8.08
N PRO A 150 -9.49 21.77 -8.38
CA PRO A 150 -8.22 22.19 -8.98
C PRO A 150 -6.97 21.70 -8.22
N GLU A 151 -7.08 21.55 -6.89
CA GLU A 151 -6.02 21.03 -6.02
C GLU A 151 -5.68 19.56 -6.27
N LEU A 152 -6.66 18.76 -6.68
CA LEU A 152 -6.44 17.36 -7.03
C LEU A 152 -6.01 17.21 -8.49
N GLU A 153 -6.42 18.13 -9.35
CA GLU A 153 -6.04 18.17 -10.77
C GLU A 153 -4.56 18.56 -10.96
N PHE A 154 -4.08 19.55 -10.20
CA PHE A 154 -2.68 20.02 -10.23
C PHE A 154 -2.05 20.03 -8.83
N PRO A 155 -1.74 18.86 -8.26
CA PRO A 155 -1.33 18.72 -6.85
C PRO A 155 -0.02 19.44 -6.49
N TYR A 156 0.82 19.75 -7.49
CA TYR A 156 2.14 20.36 -7.29
C TYR A 156 2.21 21.85 -7.67
N SER A 157 1.09 22.48 -8.06
CA SER A 157 1.10 23.87 -8.55
C SER A 157 1.39 24.89 -7.43
N ARG A 158 0.84 24.70 -6.23
CA ARG A 158 0.95 25.66 -5.11
C ARG A 158 2.38 25.78 -4.55
N ASP A 159 3.20 24.75 -4.74
CA ASP A 159 4.58 24.69 -4.27
C ASP A 159 5.59 25.15 -5.34
N TYR A 160 5.11 25.69 -6.48
CA TYR A 160 5.98 26.18 -7.54
C TYR A 160 6.68 27.48 -7.13
N GLU A 161 8.00 27.39 -7.00
CA GLU A 161 8.89 28.54 -6.85
C GLU A 161 9.31 29.03 -8.25
N GLY A 162 9.03 30.30 -8.55
CA GLY A 162 9.44 30.92 -9.80
C GLY A 162 10.94 31.18 -9.83
N PHE A 163 11.64 30.54 -10.75
CA PHE A 163 13.06 30.76 -11.02
C PHE A 163 13.22 31.25 -12.45
N ASN A 164 14.09 32.23 -12.68
CA ASN A 164 14.34 32.77 -14.01
C ASN A 164 14.83 31.68 -14.99
N SER A 165 15.62 30.72 -14.50
CA SER A 165 16.06 29.57 -15.29
C SER A 165 14.91 28.64 -15.68
N ARG A 166 13.82 28.59 -14.90
CA ARG A 166 12.67 27.69 -15.11
C ARG A 166 11.62 28.36 -15.98
N ASP A 167 11.44 29.66 -15.85
CA ASP A 167 10.51 30.45 -16.66
C ASP A 167 10.86 30.40 -18.15
N LYS A 168 12.16 30.37 -18.50
CA LYS A 168 12.60 30.19 -19.89
C LYS A 168 12.18 28.83 -20.45
N VAL A 169 12.33 27.77 -19.65
CA VAL A 169 11.97 26.40 -20.06
C VAL A 169 10.45 26.26 -20.17
N ILE A 170 9.69 26.79 -19.21
CA ILE A 170 8.22 26.82 -19.26
C ILE A 170 7.74 27.53 -20.52
N LYS A 171 8.27 28.71 -20.85
CA LYS A 171 7.92 29.43 -22.08
C LYS A 171 8.21 28.59 -23.32
N GLY A 172 9.39 27.97 -23.40
CA GLY A 172 9.73 27.08 -24.51
C GLY A 172 8.80 25.87 -24.65
N ILE A 173 8.39 25.26 -23.53
CA ILE A 173 7.42 24.14 -23.54
C ILE A 173 6.05 24.64 -24.01
N VAL A 174 5.57 25.78 -23.49
CA VAL A 174 4.26 26.35 -23.89
C VAL A 174 4.24 26.73 -25.37
N GLU A 175 5.33 27.29 -25.90
CA GLU A 175 5.48 27.58 -27.33
C GLU A 175 5.47 26.30 -28.17
N ALA A 176 6.19 25.26 -27.73
CA ALA A 176 6.17 23.95 -28.38
C ALA A 176 4.79 23.29 -28.34
N LEU A 177 4.03 23.45 -27.25
CA LEU A 177 2.65 22.96 -27.16
C LEU A 177 1.71 23.69 -28.12
N LYS A 178 2.00 24.95 -28.47
CA LYS A 178 1.22 25.73 -29.46
C LYS A 178 1.60 25.41 -30.92
N ASP A 179 2.78 24.82 -31.14
CA ASP A 179 3.26 24.43 -32.47
C ASP A 179 2.49 23.21 -33.02
N PRO A 180 1.75 23.32 -34.14
CA PRO A 180 0.94 22.24 -34.67
C PRO A 180 1.75 21.04 -35.21
N GLU A 181 3.06 21.15 -35.37
CA GLU A 181 3.94 20.07 -35.82
C GLU A 181 4.57 19.28 -34.66
N VAL A 182 4.40 19.75 -33.42
CA VAL A 182 4.92 19.09 -32.22
C VAL A 182 3.80 18.38 -31.47
N ASN A 183 3.80 17.05 -31.49
CA ASN A 183 2.81 16.24 -30.76
C ASN A 183 3.34 15.72 -29.41
N MET A 184 4.66 15.56 -29.28
CA MET A 184 5.28 15.01 -28.09
C MET A 184 6.43 15.89 -27.60
N ILE A 185 6.45 16.13 -26.28
CA ILE A 185 7.48 16.91 -25.61
C ILE A 185 8.08 16.08 -24.48
N GLY A 186 9.41 16.06 -24.38
CA GLY A 186 10.14 15.30 -23.37
C GLY A 186 10.88 16.24 -22.41
N VAL A 187 10.58 16.18 -21.12
CA VAL A 187 11.25 16.98 -20.09
C VAL A 187 12.16 16.08 -19.27
N TYR A 188 13.49 16.31 -19.34
CA TYR A 188 14.46 15.45 -18.67
C TYR A 188 15.45 16.20 -17.78
N GLY A 189 16.09 15.47 -16.86
CA GLY A 189 17.07 16.02 -15.94
C GLY A 189 17.21 15.18 -14.67
N THR A 190 18.17 15.54 -13.81
CA THR A 190 18.50 14.78 -12.60
C THR A 190 17.32 14.60 -11.64
N GLY A 191 17.34 13.56 -10.82
CA GLY A 191 16.35 13.37 -9.75
C GLY A 191 16.30 14.57 -8.81
N GLY A 192 15.11 15.02 -8.41
CA GLY A 192 14.92 16.11 -7.45
C GLY A 192 15.03 17.52 -8.03
N VAL A 193 15.23 17.65 -9.35
CA VAL A 193 15.40 18.96 -10.02
C VAL A 193 14.08 19.74 -10.26
N GLY A 194 12.92 19.13 -10.00
CA GLY A 194 11.61 19.80 -10.13
C GLY A 194 10.87 19.59 -11.45
N LYS A 195 11.15 18.52 -12.21
CA LYS A 195 10.44 18.15 -13.46
C LYS A 195 8.92 18.07 -13.27
N THR A 196 8.46 17.22 -12.35
CA THR A 196 7.04 17.01 -12.07
C THR A 196 6.33 18.33 -11.74
N THR A 197 6.93 19.14 -10.86
CA THR A 197 6.41 20.47 -10.49
C THR A 197 6.31 21.39 -11.71
N MET A 198 7.34 21.42 -12.56
CA MET A 198 7.36 22.25 -13.77
C MET A 198 6.28 21.84 -14.77
N VAL A 199 6.16 20.55 -15.09
CA VAL A 199 5.19 20.08 -16.08
C VAL A 199 3.75 20.20 -15.56
N THR A 200 3.54 20.01 -14.26
CA THR A 200 2.26 20.34 -13.60
C THR A 200 1.92 21.82 -13.75
N LYS A 201 2.91 22.72 -13.59
CA LYS A 201 2.70 24.17 -13.76
C LYS A 201 2.37 24.54 -15.21
N VAL A 202 3.05 23.93 -16.17
CA VAL A 202 2.73 24.09 -17.61
C VAL A 202 1.28 23.67 -17.87
N GLY A 203 0.86 22.50 -17.38
CA GLY A 203 -0.50 22.00 -17.54
C GLY A 203 -1.56 22.98 -17.01
N GLU A 204 -1.34 23.54 -15.82
CA GLU A 204 -2.22 24.55 -15.25
C GLU A 204 -2.29 25.82 -16.12
N LEU A 205 -1.14 26.31 -16.60
CA LEU A 205 -1.08 27.53 -17.42
C LEU A 205 -1.84 27.37 -18.74
N VAL A 206 -1.66 26.23 -19.42
CA VAL A 206 -2.26 25.99 -20.74
C VAL A 206 -3.74 25.59 -20.66
N LYS A 207 -4.20 25.09 -19.50
CA LYS A 207 -5.63 24.94 -19.21
C LYS A 207 -6.27 26.30 -18.93
N LYS A 208 -5.62 27.13 -18.11
CA LYS A 208 -6.13 28.45 -17.71
C LYS A 208 -6.17 29.45 -18.86
N ASP A 209 -5.21 29.41 -19.79
CA ASP A 209 -5.18 30.29 -20.96
C ASP A 209 -6.07 29.79 -22.11
N GLY A 210 -6.72 28.63 -21.96
CA GLY A 210 -7.61 28.03 -22.96
C GLY A 210 -6.88 27.43 -24.17
N THR A 211 -5.58 27.18 -24.09
CA THR A 211 -4.85 26.48 -25.16
C THR A 211 -5.32 25.03 -25.31
N PHE A 212 -5.60 24.37 -24.18
CA PHE A 212 -6.19 23.03 -24.13
C PHE A 212 -7.48 23.04 -23.32
N ASP A 213 -8.47 22.30 -23.81
CA ASP A 213 -9.76 22.15 -23.17
C ASP A 213 -9.65 21.20 -21.96
N GLU A 214 -8.86 20.12 -22.11
CA GLU A 214 -8.61 19.14 -21.04
C GLU A 214 -7.11 18.88 -20.86
N VAL A 215 -6.69 18.79 -19.59
CA VAL A 215 -5.33 18.43 -19.21
C VAL A 215 -5.38 17.34 -18.16
N VAL A 216 -4.80 16.17 -18.45
CA VAL A 216 -4.82 15.02 -17.56
C VAL A 216 -3.41 14.51 -17.29
N MET A 217 -3.17 14.03 -16.08
CA MET A 217 -1.86 13.55 -15.64
C MET A 217 -1.93 12.13 -15.11
N ALA A 218 -0.97 11.30 -15.52
CA ALA A 218 -0.77 9.95 -14.98
C ALA A 218 0.70 9.74 -14.61
N VAL A 219 0.94 9.06 -13.48
CA VAL A 219 2.28 8.65 -13.06
C VAL A 219 2.56 7.27 -13.63
N VAL A 220 3.69 7.13 -14.32
CA VAL A 220 4.15 5.88 -14.94
C VAL A 220 4.90 5.06 -13.90
N SER A 221 4.39 3.87 -13.62
CA SER A 221 5.05 2.92 -12.73
C SER A 221 6.35 2.40 -13.37
N LYS A 222 7.22 1.78 -12.56
CA LYS A 222 8.49 1.22 -13.06
C LYS A 222 8.33 0.24 -14.21
N ASP A 223 7.36 -0.65 -14.06
CA ASP A 223 6.99 -1.70 -14.98
C ASP A 223 6.16 -1.18 -16.16
N ALA A 224 5.90 0.13 -16.21
CA ALA A 224 5.08 0.78 -17.21
C ALA A 224 3.72 0.08 -17.39
N ASN A 225 3.07 -0.26 -16.28
CA ASN A 225 1.84 -1.05 -16.30
C ASN A 225 0.72 -0.30 -17.07
N VAL A 226 0.44 -0.76 -18.27
CA VAL A 226 -0.52 -0.12 -19.18
C VAL A 226 -1.90 -0.03 -18.53
N LYS A 227 -2.38 -1.11 -17.92
CA LYS A 227 -3.70 -1.13 -17.26
C LYS A 227 -3.82 -0.10 -16.13
N GLN A 228 -2.75 0.14 -15.38
CA GLN A 228 -2.69 1.15 -14.32
C GLN A 228 -2.69 2.57 -14.89
N ILE A 229 -1.92 2.84 -15.95
CA ILE A 229 -1.91 4.13 -16.65
C ILE A 229 -3.31 4.43 -17.20
N GLN A 230 -3.93 3.44 -17.86
CA GLN A 230 -5.28 3.54 -18.39
C GLN A 230 -6.31 3.86 -17.30
N GLY A 231 -6.17 3.25 -16.12
CA GLY A 231 -7.03 3.53 -14.96
C GLY A 231 -6.89 4.97 -14.49
N GLN A 232 -5.66 5.44 -14.27
CA GLN A 232 -5.40 6.82 -13.86
C GLN A 232 -5.97 7.83 -14.85
N LEU A 233 -5.76 7.64 -16.15
CA LEU A 233 -6.29 8.53 -17.18
C LEU A 233 -7.82 8.49 -17.21
N ALA A 234 -8.42 7.31 -17.09
CA ALA A 234 -9.88 7.16 -17.09
C ALA A 234 -10.54 7.86 -15.90
N ASP A 235 -9.95 7.74 -14.70
CA ASP A 235 -10.44 8.43 -13.50
C ASP A 235 -10.42 9.95 -13.68
N ARG A 236 -9.36 10.49 -14.32
CA ARG A 236 -9.22 11.92 -14.60
C ARG A 236 -10.15 12.42 -15.70
N LEU A 237 -10.47 11.57 -16.67
CA LEU A 237 -11.38 11.88 -17.78
C LEU A 237 -12.85 11.61 -17.44
N ILE A 238 -13.15 11.17 -16.21
CA ILE A 238 -14.48 10.74 -15.76
C ILE A 238 -15.05 9.67 -16.71
N LEU A 239 -14.20 8.70 -17.07
CA LEU A 239 -14.50 7.66 -18.04
C LEU A 239 -14.62 6.30 -17.34
N THR A 240 -15.76 5.63 -17.50
CA THR A 240 -15.87 4.22 -17.10
C THR A 240 -15.33 3.31 -18.20
N LEU A 241 -14.19 2.67 -17.94
CA LEU A 241 -13.62 1.66 -18.82
C LEU A 241 -14.37 0.33 -18.69
N ARG A 242 -15.23 0.03 -19.66
CA ARG A 242 -16.02 -1.22 -19.70
C ARG A 242 -15.24 -2.44 -20.22
N GLY A 243 -14.11 -2.21 -20.88
CA GLY A 243 -13.26 -3.29 -21.37
C GLY A 243 -12.50 -3.99 -20.24
N GLU A 244 -12.52 -5.34 -20.23
CA GLU A 244 -11.76 -6.14 -19.27
C GLU A 244 -10.28 -6.30 -19.69
N THR A 245 -10.03 -6.29 -21.00
CA THR A 245 -8.69 -6.40 -21.62
C THR A 245 -8.06 -5.03 -21.83
N GLU A 246 -6.71 -4.99 -21.92
CA GLU A 246 -5.97 -3.74 -22.17
C GLU A 246 -6.36 -3.08 -23.49
N VAL A 247 -6.60 -3.86 -24.54
CA VAL A 247 -7.04 -3.35 -25.85
C VAL A 247 -8.45 -2.74 -25.77
N GLY A 248 -9.39 -3.40 -25.07
CA GLY A 248 -10.74 -2.89 -24.89
C GLY A 248 -10.76 -1.57 -24.10
N ARG A 249 -9.87 -1.45 -23.10
CA ARG A 249 -9.66 -0.24 -22.32
C ARG A 249 -9.01 0.88 -23.14
N ALA A 250 -7.98 0.54 -23.93
CA ALA A 250 -7.32 1.45 -24.84
C ALA A 250 -8.31 2.04 -25.84
N ASN A 251 -9.21 1.23 -26.41
CA ASN A 251 -10.27 1.69 -27.30
C ASN A 251 -11.22 2.68 -26.60
N GLY A 252 -11.55 2.44 -25.33
CA GLY A 252 -12.35 3.38 -24.54
C GLY A 252 -11.68 4.74 -24.37
N LEU A 253 -10.40 4.75 -23.99
CA LEU A 253 -9.60 5.97 -23.86
C LEU A 253 -9.42 6.69 -25.19
N TRP A 254 -9.16 5.93 -26.26
CA TRP A 254 -8.98 6.48 -27.59
C TRP A 254 -10.20 7.28 -28.01
N ASN A 255 -11.39 6.70 -27.94
CA ASN A 255 -12.62 7.38 -28.31
C ASN A 255 -12.94 8.58 -27.40
N ARG A 256 -12.52 8.55 -26.13
CA ARG A 256 -12.70 9.67 -25.20
C ARG A 256 -11.74 10.84 -25.47
N LEU A 257 -10.53 10.54 -25.94
CA LEU A 257 -9.51 11.52 -26.29
C LEU A 257 -9.62 12.00 -27.75
N ASP A 258 -10.34 11.26 -28.59
CA ASP A 258 -10.67 11.62 -29.97
C ASP A 258 -12.09 12.19 -30.08
N ASN A 259 -12.37 13.20 -29.25
CA ASN A 259 -13.69 13.82 -29.07
C ASN A 259 -13.82 15.19 -29.76
N GLY A 260 -12.81 15.60 -30.52
CA GLY A 260 -12.74 16.93 -31.15
C GLY A 260 -12.25 18.06 -30.23
N MET A 261 -12.00 17.80 -28.95
CA MET A 261 -11.41 18.76 -28.00
C MET A 261 -9.89 18.68 -28.00
N LYS A 262 -9.22 19.77 -27.61
CA LYS A 262 -7.76 19.81 -27.44
C LYS A 262 -7.38 19.21 -26.09
N ASN A 263 -6.82 18.01 -26.13
CA ASN A 263 -6.43 17.21 -24.97
C ASN A 263 -4.90 17.22 -24.79
N LEU A 264 -4.45 17.47 -23.56
CA LEU A 264 -3.05 17.36 -23.15
C LEU A 264 -2.88 16.25 -22.11
N ILE A 265 -1.99 15.31 -22.38
CA ILE A 265 -1.68 14.21 -21.48
C ILE A 265 -0.28 14.38 -20.92
N LEU A 266 -0.16 14.42 -19.60
CA LEU A 266 1.10 14.50 -18.88
C LEU A 266 1.44 13.10 -18.33
N LEU A 267 2.49 12.47 -18.86
CA LEU A 267 2.98 11.18 -18.36
C LEU A 267 4.26 11.41 -17.54
N ASP A 268 4.14 11.26 -16.22
CA ASP A 268 5.22 11.57 -15.30
C ASP A 268 6.05 10.32 -14.95
N ASP A 269 7.37 10.51 -14.83
CA ASP A 269 8.36 9.49 -14.44
C ASP A 269 8.48 8.30 -15.40
N VAL A 270 8.56 8.57 -16.71
CA VAL A 270 8.77 7.55 -17.74
C VAL A 270 10.19 6.99 -17.66
N ARG A 271 10.33 5.67 -17.56
CA ARG A 271 11.63 4.98 -17.40
C ARG A 271 12.02 4.07 -18.56
N GLN A 272 11.04 3.74 -19.41
CA GLN A 272 11.22 2.93 -20.61
C GLN A 272 10.30 3.47 -21.71
N GLU A 273 10.58 3.11 -22.96
CA GLU A 273 9.79 3.53 -24.11
C GLU A 273 8.34 3.05 -23.97
N LEU A 274 7.37 3.94 -24.24
CA LEU A 274 5.94 3.66 -24.07
C LEU A 274 5.24 3.52 -25.42
N ASN A 275 4.43 2.48 -25.56
CA ASN A 275 3.51 2.35 -26.68
C ASN A 275 2.20 3.12 -26.41
N LEU A 276 2.14 4.37 -26.85
CA LEU A 276 0.97 5.25 -26.63
C LEU A 276 -0.32 4.67 -27.24
N LYS A 277 -0.22 3.89 -28.31
CA LYS A 277 -1.38 3.22 -28.94
C LYS A 277 -1.97 2.14 -28.04
N GLU A 278 -1.13 1.35 -27.37
CA GLU A 278 -1.58 0.34 -26.40
C GLU A 278 -2.19 0.97 -25.15
N ILE A 279 -1.73 2.15 -24.75
CA ILE A 279 -2.35 2.93 -23.68
C ILE A 279 -3.73 3.46 -24.14
N GLY A 280 -3.90 3.75 -25.43
CA GLY A 280 -5.12 4.33 -25.99
C GLY A 280 -5.05 5.83 -26.18
N ILE A 281 -3.85 6.39 -26.34
CA ILE A 281 -3.63 7.82 -26.60
C ILE A 281 -3.53 8.03 -28.12
N PRO A 282 -4.43 8.82 -28.74
CA PRO A 282 -4.54 8.94 -30.19
C PRO A 282 -3.52 9.94 -30.80
N ILE A 283 -2.22 9.65 -30.68
CA ILE A 283 -1.20 10.33 -31.49
C ILE A 283 -1.13 9.63 -32.85
N ILE A 284 -1.83 10.18 -33.83
CA ILE A 284 -1.84 9.70 -35.22
C ILE A 284 -1.48 10.85 -36.16
N ASP A 285 -0.87 10.53 -37.30
CA ASP A 285 -0.56 11.50 -38.33
C ASP A 285 -1.84 12.21 -38.79
N GLY A 286 -1.95 13.50 -38.44
CA GLY A 286 -3.10 14.35 -38.77
C GLY A 286 -4.03 14.70 -37.58
N ASN A 287 -3.96 14.01 -36.44
CA ASN A 287 -4.70 14.42 -35.23
C ASN A 287 -3.89 15.46 -34.45
N LYS A 288 -4.23 16.73 -34.62
CA LYS A 288 -3.57 17.87 -33.95
C LYS A 288 -4.18 18.22 -32.58
N ASN A 289 -5.20 17.47 -32.16
CA ASN A 289 -5.98 17.77 -30.96
C ASN A 289 -5.50 17.01 -29.72
N CYS A 290 -4.56 16.07 -29.85
CA CYS A 290 -4.02 15.32 -28.72
C CYS A 290 -2.51 15.46 -28.63
N LYS A 291 -1.99 15.93 -27.49
CA LYS A 291 -0.55 16.10 -27.25
C LYS A 291 -0.09 15.45 -25.96
N VAL A 292 1.17 15.05 -25.92
CA VAL A 292 1.77 14.37 -24.77
C VAL A 292 3.02 15.11 -24.27
N VAL A 293 3.12 15.31 -22.96
CA VAL A 293 4.36 15.71 -22.30
C VAL A 293 4.83 14.57 -21.40
N LEU A 294 6.06 14.13 -21.62
CA LEU A 294 6.72 13.06 -20.87
C LEU A 294 7.73 13.69 -19.91
N THR A 295 7.87 13.14 -18.70
CA THR A 295 9.03 13.46 -17.84
C THR A 295 9.91 12.23 -17.65
N SER A 296 11.23 12.42 -17.65
CA SER A 296 12.18 11.32 -17.35
C SER A 296 13.45 11.83 -16.69
N ARG A 297 14.22 10.90 -16.11
CA ARG A 297 15.61 11.17 -15.70
C ARG A 297 16.58 11.02 -16.86
N ASN A 298 16.28 10.10 -17.78
CA ASN A 298 17.14 9.76 -18.89
C ASN A 298 16.49 10.21 -20.19
N ARG A 299 17.22 10.98 -20.99
CA ARG A 299 16.80 11.43 -22.32
C ARG A 299 16.58 10.24 -23.27
N ASP A 300 17.34 9.17 -23.10
CA ASP A 300 17.37 8.05 -24.04
C ASP A 300 16.09 7.20 -24.05
N VAL A 301 15.20 7.42 -23.08
CA VAL A 301 13.91 6.73 -22.93
C VAL A 301 13.00 6.92 -24.15
N TRP A 302 13.16 8.05 -24.86
CA TRP A 302 12.36 8.39 -26.05
C TRP A 302 13.24 8.72 -27.26
N LYS A 303 14.47 8.19 -27.32
CA LYS A 303 15.40 8.45 -28.46
C LYS A 303 14.88 7.95 -29.81
N ASN A 304 13.97 6.98 -29.80
CA ASN A 304 13.35 6.40 -30.99
C ASN A 304 11.99 7.03 -31.33
N MET A 305 11.55 8.02 -30.55
CA MET A 305 10.28 8.72 -30.72
C MET A 305 10.55 10.14 -31.24
N ASP A 306 9.60 10.70 -31.99
CA ASP A 306 9.68 12.10 -32.45
C ASP A 306 9.29 13.06 -31.32
N VAL A 307 10.25 13.36 -30.44
CA VAL A 307 10.03 14.13 -29.21
C VAL A 307 10.89 15.39 -29.20
N LYS A 308 10.26 16.54 -29.00
CA LYS A 308 10.97 17.80 -28.72
C LYS A 308 11.37 17.86 -27.25
N ASP A 309 12.67 17.85 -26.96
CA ASP A 309 13.15 17.70 -25.60
C ASP A 309 13.62 19.00 -24.93
N PHE A 310 13.41 19.08 -23.61
CA PHE A 310 13.83 20.18 -22.76
C PHE A 310 14.55 19.63 -21.54
N LYS A 311 15.80 20.06 -21.36
CA LYS A 311 16.61 19.71 -20.17
C LYS A 311 16.32 20.69 -19.04
N ILE A 312 15.98 20.17 -17.86
CA ILE A 312 15.98 20.94 -16.63
C ILE A 312 17.33 20.76 -15.94
N GLU A 313 18.10 21.84 -15.91
CA GLU A 313 19.39 21.90 -15.21
C GLU A 313 19.21 22.11 -13.70
N ILE A 314 20.25 21.92 -12.91
CA ILE A 314 20.24 22.32 -11.49
C ILE A 314 20.09 23.84 -11.34
N LEU A 315 19.69 24.31 -10.15
CA LEU A 315 19.60 25.75 -9.86
C LEU A 315 20.99 26.38 -9.86
N SER A 316 21.09 27.65 -10.27
CA SER A 316 22.31 28.43 -10.08
C SER A 316 22.59 28.65 -8.59
N GLU A 317 23.81 29.04 -8.22
CA GLU A 317 24.12 29.33 -6.81
C GLU A 317 23.21 30.43 -6.24
N GLU A 318 22.88 31.44 -7.04
CA GLU A 318 22.00 32.54 -6.66
C GLU A 318 20.56 32.08 -6.43
N GLU A 319 20.02 31.28 -7.36
CA GLU A 319 18.67 30.72 -7.26
C GLU A 319 18.56 29.73 -6.09
N SER A 320 19.61 28.92 -5.89
CA SER A 320 19.72 27.98 -4.78
C SER A 320 19.70 28.70 -3.44
N TRP A 321 20.50 29.76 -3.32
CA TRP A 321 20.57 30.57 -2.12
C TRP A 321 19.27 31.31 -1.84
N ALA A 322 18.62 31.85 -2.87
CA ALA A 322 17.32 32.50 -2.73
C ALA A 322 16.26 31.53 -2.19
N LEU A 323 16.21 30.31 -2.75
CA LEU A 323 15.31 29.25 -2.27
C LEU A 323 15.62 28.84 -0.82
N PHE A 324 16.89 28.64 -0.50
CA PHE A 324 17.33 28.25 0.84
C PHE A 324 16.94 29.28 1.89
N LYS A 325 17.24 30.57 1.65
CA LYS A 325 16.85 31.67 2.54
C LYS A 325 15.35 31.73 2.76
N LYS A 326 14.55 31.50 1.72
CA LYS A 326 13.09 31.49 1.84
C LYS A 326 12.59 30.38 2.77
N LYS A 327 13.24 29.22 2.75
CA LYS A 327 12.86 28.05 3.57
C LYS A 327 13.29 28.18 5.02
N VAL A 328 14.47 28.73 5.27
CA VAL A 328 15.02 28.93 6.63
C VAL A 328 14.46 30.19 7.31
N GLY A 329 14.17 31.26 6.55
CA GLY A 329 13.78 32.58 7.07
C GLY A 329 14.97 33.56 7.18
N ASN A 330 14.69 34.79 7.66
CA ASN A 330 15.66 35.91 7.67
C ASN A 330 16.78 35.81 8.73
N TYR A 331 16.92 34.68 9.42
CA TYR A 331 17.89 34.48 10.51
C TYR A 331 19.36 34.43 10.01
N VAL A 332 19.56 34.30 8.70
CA VAL A 332 20.86 34.07 8.02
C VAL A 332 21.56 35.32 7.48
N ASP A 333 21.04 36.53 7.74
CA ASP A 333 21.63 37.78 7.23
C ASP A 333 22.79 38.35 8.10
N ALA A 334 23.04 37.78 9.29
CA ALA A 334 24.19 38.16 10.12
C ALA A 334 25.50 37.50 9.62
N HIS A 335 26.62 38.25 9.64
CA HIS A 335 27.82 37.93 8.85
C HIS A 335 28.43 36.54 9.10
N LYS A 336 28.43 36.04 10.34
CA LYS A 336 28.95 34.68 10.66
C LYS A 336 27.93 33.57 10.35
N GLN A 337 26.65 33.85 10.53
CA GLN A 337 25.55 32.94 10.22
C GLN A 337 25.45 32.70 8.71
N ARG A 338 25.70 33.74 7.92
CA ARG A 338 25.67 33.69 6.45
C ARG A 338 26.71 32.74 5.86
N GLU A 339 27.93 32.69 6.39
CA GLU A 339 29.00 31.86 5.84
C GLU A 339 28.71 30.35 6.00
N ILE A 340 28.26 29.95 7.18
CA ILE A 340 27.91 28.55 7.46
C ILE A 340 26.65 28.16 6.68
N ALA A 341 25.64 29.02 6.67
CA ALA A 341 24.42 28.75 5.92
C ALA A 341 24.66 28.68 4.41
N TRP A 342 25.52 29.53 3.87
CA TRP A 342 25.95 29.47 2.47
C TRP A 342 26.70 28.16 2.19
N ALA A 343 27.59 27.73 3.08
CA ALA A 343 28.30 26.46 2.95
C ALA A 343 27.31 25.27 2.93
N VAL A 344 26.34 25.22 3.84
CA VAL A 344 25.29 24.20 3.86
C VAL A 344 24.46 24.21 2.56
N CYS A 345 24.05 25.40 2.09
CA CYS A 345 23.33 25.53 0.82
C CYS A 345 24.18 25.04 -0.37
N LYS A 346 25.49 25.30 -0.36
CA LYS A 346 26.41 24.85 -1.40
C LYS A 346 26.56 23.33 -1.42
N GLU A 347 26.50 22.68 -0.26
CA GLU A 347 26.48 21.21 -0.18
C GLU A 347 25.24 20.60 -0.86
N CYS A 348 24.15 21.36 -1.04
CA CYS A 348 22.96 20.90 -1.77
C CYS A 348 23.14 20.83 -3.29
N GLN A 349 24.27 21.35 -3.83
CA GLN A 349 24.63 21.32 -5.25
C GLN A 349 23.52 21.79 -6.20
N GLY A 350 22.74 22.79 -5.78
CA GLY A 350 21.68 23.38 -6.59
C GLY A 350 20.46 22.49 -6.85
N LEU A 351 20.26 21.41 -6.10
CA LEU A 351 19.06 20.58 -6.20
C LEU A 351 17.92 21.15 -5.33
N PRO A 352 16.79 21.60 -5.92
CA PRO A 352 15.67 22.17 -5.17
C PRO A 352 15.17 21.26 -4.04
N ALA A 353 15.01 19.96 -4.30
CA ALA A 353 14.51 19.02 -3.29
C ALA A 353 15.42 18.94 -2.04
N ALA A 354 16.74 19.00 -2.22
CA ALA A 354 17.70 18.98 -1.11
C ALA A 354 17.70 20.29 -0.33
N ILE A 355 17.65 21.40 -1.06
CA ILE A 355 17.60 22.75 -0.50
C ILE A 355 16.36 22.95 0.37
N ILE A 356 15.19 22.50 -0.11
CA ILE A 356 13.94 22.59 0.64
C ILE A 356 13.99 21.75 1.90
N ALA A 357 14.45 20.49 1.79
CA ALA A 357 14.53 19.57 2.92
C ALA A 357 15.48 20.10 4.03
N LEU A 358 16.70 20.52 3.66
CA LEU A 358 17.63 21.10 4.64
C LEU A 358 17.14 22.42 5.19
N GLY A 359 16.59 23.28 4.33
CA GLY A 359 16.09 24.58 4.75
C GLY A 359 14.95 24.47 5.77
N GLU A 360 14.06 23.50 5.59
CA GLU A 360 12.98 23.22 6.56
C GLU A 360 13.49 22.56 7.84
N ALA A 361 14.48 21.66 7.75
CA ALA A 361 15.04 20.98 8.91
C ALA A 361 15.86 21.91 9.82
N LEU A 362 16.62 22.82 9.22
CA LEU A 362 17.48 23.77 9.93
C LEU A 362 16.75 25.04 10.36
N LYS A 363 15.47 25.16 9.98
CA LYS A 363 14.61 26.26 10.38
C LYS A 363 14.51 26.31 11.90
N ASP A 364 14.70 27.50 12.47
CA ASP A 364 14.62 27.77 13.91
C ASP A 364 15.64 27.01 14.79
N LYS A 365 16.68 26.39 14.19
CA LYS A 365 17.78 25.72 14.91
C LYS A 365 18.96 26.66 15.15
N ASP A 366 19.78 26.34 16.17
CA ASP A 366 20.95 27.14 16.55
C ASP A 366 22.19 26.88 15.68
N MET A 367 23.21 27.74 15.78
CA MET A 367 24.38 27.67 14.91
C MET A 367 25.26 26.44 15.12
N ASP A 368 25.19 25.80 16.29
CA ASP A 368 25.94 24.58 16.57
C ASP A 368 25.33 23.41 15.79
N ALA A 369 23.99 23.30 15.76
CA ALA A 369 23.30 22.33 14.91
C ALA A 369 23.60 22.49 13.41
N TRP A 370 23.80 23.73 12.95
CA TRP A 370 24.18 24.00 11.56
C TRP A 370 25.64 23.59 11.25
N GLN A 371 26.55 23.74 12.20
CA GLN A 371 27.95 23.31 12.04
C GLN A 371 28.08 21.79 12.07
N ASP A 372 27.36 21.14 12.99
CA ASP A 372 27.30 19.69 13.08
C ASP A 372 26.78 19.08 11.77
N GLU A 373 25.70 19.65 11.22
CA GLU A 373 25.15 19.18 9.95
C GLU A 373 26.08 19.45 8.76
N LEU A 374 26.75 20.60 8.72
CA LEU A 374 27.78 20.85 7.72
C LEU A 374 28.93 19.84 7.81
N GLY A 375 29.30 19.43 9.04
CA GLY A 375 30.27 18.36 9.29
C GLY A 375 29.79 17.01 8.77
N ASN A 376 28.54 16.63 9.04
CA ASN A 376 27.93 15.39 8.56
C ASN A 376 27.83 15.34 7.03
N LEU A 377 27.42 16.43 6.39
CA LEU A 377 27.33 16.55 4.93
C LEU A 377 28.70 16.39 4.27
N LYS A 378 29.75 16.98 4.85
CA LYS A 378 31.13 16.87 4.36
C LYS A 378 31.73 15.48 4.56
N ASN A 379 31.38 14.80 5.66
CA ASN A 379 31.96 13.51 6.04
C ASN A 379 31.19 12.28 5.52
N SER A 380 30.06 12.44 4.83
CA SER A 380 29.28 11.30 4.35
C SER A 380 30.01 10.51 3.22
N MET A 381 30.16 9.19 3.39
CA MET A 381 30.84 8.25 2.46
C MET A 381 30.18 8.11 1.07
N LEU A 382 29.01 8.74 0.87
CA LEU A 382 28.19 8.55 -0.32
C LEU A 382 28.78 9.22 -1.58
N ASN A 383 29.87 10.00 -1.43
CA ASN A 383 30.58 10.76 -2.47
C ASN A 383 31.19 9.95 -3.64
N LYS A 384 30.99 8.62 -3.70
CA LYS A 384 31.63 7.72 -4.69
C LYS A 384 30.66 6.88 -5.54
N ILE A 385 29.35 7.07 -5.42
CA ILE A 385 28.34 6.24 -6.13
C ILE A 385 27.79 7.01 -7.34
N GLU A 386 27.95 6.45 -8.55
CA GLU A 386 27.44 7.03 -9.79
C GLU A 386 25.89 6.95 -9.84
N GLY A 387 25.22 8.06 -10.14
CA GLY A 387 23.75 8.13 -10.32
C GLY A 387 22.91 8.49 -9.08
N ILE A 388 23.48 8.50 -7.88
CA ILE A 388 22.86 9.07 -6.66
C ILE A 388 23.50 10.43 -6.41
N ASN A 389 22.72 11.48 -6.10
CA ASN A 389 23.33 12.65 -5.46
C ASN A 389 23.38 12.41 -3.94
N PRO A 390 24.54 12.04 -3.38
CA PRO A 390 24.70 11.56 -2.02
C PRO A 390 24.27 12.54 -0.93
N LYS A 391 24.35 13.84 -1.22
CA LYS A 391 24.09 14.89 -0.25
C LYS A 391 22.60 15.10 -0.01
N VAL A 392 21.77 14.88 -1.03
CA VAL A 392 20.28 14.91 -0.94
C VAL A 392 19.75 13.86 0.03
N PHE A 393 20.39 12.70 0.07
CA PHE A 393 20.01 11.61 0.95
C PHE A 393 20.33 11.92 2.42
N THR A 394 21.53 12.46 2.68
CA THR A 394 21.97 12.91 4.01
C THR A 394 21.06 14.01 4.55
N SER A 395 20.73 15.00 3.71
CA SER A 395 19.78 16.08 3.98
C SER A 395 18.38 15.62 4.39
N LEU A 396 17.82 14.64 3.66
CA LEU A 396 16.47 14.11 3.92
C LEU A 396 16.43 13.23 5.18
N LYS A 397 17.53 12.52 5.46
CA LYS A 397 17.67 11.69 6.66
C LYS A 397 17.75 12.55 7.93
N TRP A 398 18.53 13.62 7.90
CA TRP A 398 18.66 14.51 9.06
C TRP A 398 17.35 15.26 9.38
N SER A 399 16.61 15.71 8.37
CA SER A 399 15.27 16.31 8.52
C SER A 399 14.28 15.40 9.26
N TYR A 400 14.38 14.08 9.05
CA TYR A 400 13.56 13.08 9.73
C TYR A 400 13.93 12.91 11.21
N ASP A 401 15.23 12.87 11.50
CA ASP A 401 15.76 12.63 12.86
C ASP A 401 15.44 13.80 13.83
N GLN A 402 15.22 15.01 13.32
CA GLN A 402 15.06 16.26 14.10
C GLN A 402 13.61 16.71 14.37
N SER A 403 12.59 15.91 14.01
CA SER A 403 11.18 16.26 14.25
C SER A 403 10.76 16.05 15.73
N ASP A 404 10.22 17.09 16.38
CA ASP A 404 10.10 17.18 17.84
C ASP A 404 8.75 16.70 18.46
N SER A 405 7.81 16.15 17.69
CA SER A 405 6.52 15.67 18.24
C SER A 405 6.18 14.22 17.88
N GLU A 406 5.83 13.41 18.89
CA GLU A 406 5.28 12.06 18.69
C GLU A 406 3.97 12.10 17.90
N ASP A 407 3.17 13.16 18.05
CA ASP A 407 1.95 13.38 17.27
C ASP A 407 2.23 13.78 15.81
N GLY A 408 3.32 14.52 15.53
CA GLY A 408 3.76 14.79 14.16
C GLY A 408 4.34 13.54 13.49
N LYS A 409 5.06 12.71 14.25
CA LYS A 409 5.52 11.38 13.83
C LYS A 409 4.35 10.39 13.66
N SER A 410 3.25 10.55 14.39
CA SER A 410 2.06 9.68 14.31
C SER A 410 1.03 10.12 13.27
N CYS A 411 0.80 11.43 13.05
CA CYS A 411 -0.15 11.96 12.06
C CYS A 411 0.29 11.71 10.60
N ILE A 412 1.58 11.48 10.38
CA ILE A 412 2.16 11.13 9.08
C ILE A 412 1.90 9.65 8.70
N ASN A 413 1.42 8.81 9.63
CA ASN A 413 1.06 7.41 9.38
C ASN A 413 -0.26 7.20 8.60
N CYS A 414 -0.98 8.27 8.22
CA CYS A 414 -2.38 8.17 7.78
C CYS A 414 -2.64 7.94 6.27
N ASN A 415 -1.67 7.56 5.41
CA ASN A 415 -2.00 7.38 3.97
C ASN A 415 -1.33 6.20 3.22
N LEU A 416 -1.05 5.10 3.92
CA LEU A 416 -1.05 3.74 3.35
C LEU A 416 -1.50 2.78 4.47
N VAL A 417 -2.79 2.78 4.79
CA VAL A 417 -3.34 1.76 5.71
C VAL A 417 -3.43 0.43 4.94
N LYS A 418 -2.33 -0.31 4.87
CA LYS A 418 -2.42 -1.75 5.14
C LYS A 418 -2.28 -1.88 6.65
N LYS A 419 -3.40 -2.18 7.31
CA LYS A 419 -3.56 -2.33 8.76
C LYS A 419 -2.31 -2.93 9.40
N SER A 420 -1.77 -2.28 10.42
CA SER A 420 -0.66 -2.80 11.19
C SER A 420 -1.16 -3.86 12.17
N SER A 421 -1.73 -4.95 11.66
CA SER A 421 -2.29 -6.02 12.48
C SER A 421 -1.19 -6.94 13.00
N TYR A 422 -1.16 -7.17 14.31
CA TYR A 422 -0.29 -8.17 14.91
C TYR A 422 -0.65 -9.58 14.42
N ILE A 423 -1.95 -9.83 14.25
CA ILE A 423 -2.53 -11.09 13.77
C ILE A 423 -3.48 -10.70 12.64
N ASN A 424 -3.30 -11.28 11.45
CA ASN A 424 -4.11 -11.00 10.26
C ASN A 424 -5.39 -11.84 10.22
N ALA A 425 -5.34 -13.09 10.66
CA ALA A 425 -6.51 -13.95 10.73
C ALA A 425 -6.33 -14.96 11.86
N ALA A 426 -7.43 -15.51 12.36
CA ALA A 426 -7.39 -16.57 13.35
C ALA A 426 -8.61 -17.49 13.19
N PHE A 427 -8.49 -18.74 13.59
CA PHE A 427 -9.64 -19.62 13.80
C PHE A 427 -9.33 -20.69 14.85
N ARG A 428 -10.37 -21.24 15.51
CA ARG A 428 -10.18 -22.35 16.46
C ARG A 428 -10.11 -23.70 15.75
N SER A 429 -9.22 -24.56 16.21
CA SER A 429 -9.19 -25.97 15.81
C SER A 429 -10.42 -26.71 16.34
N SER A 430 -10.74 -27.85 15.76
CA SER A 430 -11.67 -28.85 16.30
C SER A 430 -11.10 -29.54 17.54
N ARG A 431 -9.78 -29.48 17.71
CA ARG A 431 -9.06 -29.97 18.89
C ARG A 431 -9.15 -28.97 20.03
N THR A 432 -9.38 -29.50 21.22
CA THR A 432 -9.56 -28.71 22.45
C THR A 432 -8.41 -27.75 22.70
N ASN A 433 -8.75 -26.48 22.93
CA ASN A 433 -7.83 -25.38 23.26
C ASN A 433 -6.78 -25.05 22.19
N GLU A 434 -6.92 -25.54 20.95
CA GLU A 434 -6.02 -25.19 19.86
C GLU A 434 -6.61 -24.08 18.98
N ALA A 435 -5.78 -23.14 18.55
CA ALA A 435 -6.12 -22.10 17.57
C ALA A 435 -5.00 -21.91 16.54
N TYR A 436 -5.39 -21.52 15.34
CA TYR A 436 -4.48 -21.17 14.25
C TYR A 436 -4.46 -19.65 14.12
N LEU A 437 -3.27 -19.06 14.11
CA LEU A 437 -3.05 -17.62 13.98
C LEU A 437 -2.23 -17.36 12.72
N PHE A 438 -2.74 -16.52 11.82
CA PHE A 438 -2.10 -16.15 10.57
C PHE A 438 -1.51 -14.74 10.67
N MET A 439 -0.29 -14.59 10.14
CA MET A 439 0.47 -13.35 10.10
C MET A 439 1.05 -13.22 8.69
N LYS A 440 0.28 -12.62 7.78
CA LYS A 440 0.55 -12.57 6.33
C LYS A 440 0.71 -13.97 5.71
N ASP A 441 1.90 -14.28 5.20
CA ASP A 441 2.27 -15.52 4.50
C ASP A 441 2.70 -16.65 5.46
N GLU A 442 2.63 -16.41 6.77
CA GLU A 442 2.99 -17.38 7.82
C GLU A 442 1.82 -17.63 8.79
N TYR A 443 1.86 -18.77 9.46
CA TYR A 443 0.90 -19.15 10.49
C TYR A 443 1.59 -19.85 11.67
N LEU A 444 0.94 -19.84 12.83
CA LEU A 444 1.32 -20.67 13.97
C LEU A 444 0.08 -21.35 14.57
N GLN A 445 0.34 -22.44 15.29
CA GLN A 445 -0.62 -23.18 16.09
C GLN A 445 -0.38 -22.87 17.57
N LEU A 446 -1.45 -22.59 18.28
CA LEU A 446 -1.40 -22.12 19.66
C LEU A 446 -2.33 -22.94 20.55
N ASP A 447 -1.80 -23.46 21.64
CA ASP A 447 -2.60 -23.84 22.81
C ASP A 447 -2.86 -22.57 23.62
N TYR A 448 -4.08 -22.05 23.58
CA TYR A 448 -4.40 -20.75 24.16
C TYR A 448 -4.83 -20.77 25.63
N ALA A 449 -4.89 -21.96 26.26
CA ALA A 449 -5.14 -22.13 27.69
C ALA A 449 -6.17 -21.14 28.31
N PRO A 450 -7.47 -21.24 27.95
CA PRO A 450 -8.45 -20.18 28.24
C PRO A 450 -8.56 -19.82 29.73
N CYS A 451 -8.67 -18.51 29.99
CA CYS A 451 -8.68 -17.86 31.32
C CYS A 451 -7.36 -17.92 32.11
N THR A 452 -6.29 -18.42 31.51
CA THR A 452 -4.93 -18.37 32.08
C THR A 452 -3.98 -17.69 31.09
N ASN A 453 -2.79 -17.34 31.55
CA ASN A 453 -1.69 -16.83 30.71
C ASN A 453 -0.67 -17.93 30.40
N ASN A 454 -1.06 -19.20 30.45
CA ASN A 454 -0.20 -20.36 30.20
C ASN A 454 -0.34 -20.85 28.75
N ASP A 455 -0.40 -19.93 27.80
CA ASP A 455 -0.45 -20.28 26.38
C ASP A 455 0.88 -20.92 25.93
N ARG A 456 0.82 -21.76 24.90
CA ARG A 456 2.00 -22.44 24.33
C ARG A 456 1.90 -22.52 22.83
N VAL A 457 2.93 -22.08 22.13
CA VAL A 457 3.05 -22.32 20.68
C VAL A 457 3.30 -23.80 20.46
N LEU A 458 2.36 -24.46 19.77
CA LEU A 458 2.44 -25.88 19.44
C LEU A 458 3.28 -26.11 18.18
N ASN A 459 3.17 -25.20 17.21
CA ASN A 459 3.88 -25.28 15.94
C ASN A 459 3.97 -23.88 15.29
N GLY A 460 5.03 -23.62 14.54
CA GLY A 460 5.25 -22.33 13.86
C GLY A 460 5.96 -21.24 14.68
N PRO A 461 6.20 -20.06 14.09
CA PRO A 461 5.68 -19.63 12.79
C PRO A 461 6.27 -20.42 11.60
N LEU A 462 5.40 -20.90 10.71
CA LEU A 462 5.74 -21.58 9.45
C LEU A 462 5.09 -20.85 8.28
N ARG A 463 5.67 -20.94 7.08
CA ARG A 463 5.01 -20.44 5.87
C ARG A 463 3.72 -21.21 5.60
N ILE A 464 2.68 -20.52 5.14
CA ILE A 464 1.40 -21.14 4.76
C ILE A 464 1.65 -22.22 3.70
N SER A 465 2.56 -21.99 2.75
CA SER A 465 2.91 -22.97 1.71
C SER A 465 3.60 -24.24 2.23
N GLU A 466 4.14 -24.23 3.45
CA GLU A 466 4.76 -25.40 4.09
C GLU A 466 3.74 -26.21 4.90
N GLY A 467 2.83 -25.52 5.59
CA GLY A 467 1.78 -26.15 6.40
C GLY A 467 0.56 -26.60 5.61
N TYR A 468 0.25 -25.90 4.52
CA TYR A 468 -0.93 -26.10 3.69
C TYR A 468 -0.54 -26.32 2.21
N PRO A 469 0.05 -27.47 1.85
CA PRO A 469 0.39 -27.82 0.48
C PRO A 469 -0.73 -27.58 -0.54
N SER A 470 -2.01 -27.76 -0.17
CA SER A 470 -3.12 -27.54 -1.11
C SER A 470 -3.32 -26.07 -1.49
N LEU A 471 -2.81 -25.14 -0.66
CA LEU A 471 -2.83 -23.69 -0.93
C LEU A 471 -1.63 -23.22 -1.75
N LYS A 472 -0.65 -24.08 -2.04
CA LYS A 472 0.53 -23.72 -2.83
C LYS A 472 0.11 -23.20 -4.21
N ASN A 473 0.70 -22.09 -4.63
CA ASN A 473 0.35 -21.37 -5.88
C ASN A 473 -1.04 -20.71 -5.90
N THR A 474 -1.67 -20.49 -4.74
CA THR A 474 -2.89 -19.68 -4.61
C THR A 474 -2.58 -18.31 -3.99
N THR A 475 -3.50 -17.36 -4.10
CA THR A 475 -3.39 -16.03 -3.47
C THR A 475 -3.39 -16.08 -1.93
N PHE A 476 -3.78 -17.20 -1.33
CA PHE A 476 -3.76 -17.39 0.12
C PHE A 476 -2.34 -17.56 0.68
N VAL A 477 -1.34 -17.83 -0.16
CA VAL A 477 0.09 -17.89 0.25
C VAL A 477 0.73 -16.50 0.18
N GLU A 478 0.51 -15.76 -0.91
CA GLU A 478 0.94 -14.37 -1.07
C GLU A 478 -0.20 -13.57 -1.74
N PRO A 479 -0.74 -12.52 -1.11
CA PRO A 479 -0.21 -11.78 0.04
C PRO A 479 -0.45 -12.42 1.42
N GLY A 480 -1.15 -13.56 1.50
CA GLY A 480 -1.45 -14.27 2.74
C GLY A 480 -2.95 -14.39 3.03
N ILE A 481 -3.30 -14.99 4.18
CA ILE A 481 -4.69 -15.09 4.67
C ILE A 481 -4.99 -13.86 5.54
N ASP A 482 -6.04 -13.11 5.19
CA ASP A 482 -6.43 -11.86 5.87
C ASP A 482 -7.71 -11.97 6.70
N CYS A 483 -8.43 -13.09 6.63
CA CYS A 483 -9.51 -13.45 7.53
C CYS A 483 -9.73 -14.97 7.49
N ALA A 484 -10.18 -15.55 8.60
CA ALA A 484 -10.57 -16.95 8.68
C ALA A 484 -11.60 -17.18 9.79
N PHE A 485 -12.35 -18.28 9.72
CA PHE A 485 -13.16 -18.80 10.83
C PHE A 485 -13.34 -20.31 10.72
N GLY A 486 -13.58 -20.99 11.84
CA GLY A 486 -13.74 -22.45 11.88
C GLY A 486 -15.18 -22.89 11.58
N SER A 487 -15.36 -24.14 11.18
CA SER A 487 -16.68 -24.77 11.08
C SER A 487 -17.00 -25.57 12.34
N HIS A 488 -18.30 -25.75 12.63
CA HIS A 488 -18.78 -26.76 13.58
C HIS A 488 -18.73 -28.18 13.00
N HIS A 489 -18.46 -28.32 11.70
CA HIS A 489 -18.45 -29.58 11.00
C HIS A 489 -17.02 -30.02 10.67
N GLY A 490 -16.50 -30.96 11.47
CA GLY A 490 -15.21 -31.59 11.23
C GLY A 490 -14.03 -30.61 11.26
N ASP A 491 -12.97 -30.99 10.56
CA ASP A 491 -11.73 -30.21 10.47
C ASP A 491 -11.80 -29.20 9.32
N GLU A 492 -12.91 -28.46 9.23
CA GLU A 492 -13.16 -27.47 8.17
C GLU A 492 -12.99 -26.03 8.66
N ALA A 493 -12.48 -25.17 7.79
CA ALA A 493 -12.37 -23.73 8.01
C ALA A 493 -12.66 -22.96 6.73
N PHE A 494 -13.14 -21.73 6.87
CA PHE A 494 -13.24 -20.77 5.78
C PHE A 494 -12.08 -19.80 5.87
N ILE A 495 -11.39 -19.59 4.76
CA ILE A 495 -10.26 -18.65 4.64
C ILE A 495 -10.53 -17.60 3.58
N PHE A 496 -10.00 -16.41 3.78
CA PHE A 496 -10.18 -15.24 2.93
C PHE A 496 -8.83 -14.60 2.59
N SER A 497 -8.74 -14.03 1.39
CA SER A 497 -7.61 -13.21 0.94
C SER A 497 -8.11 -12.19 -0.08
N GLY A 498 -8.18 -10.92 0.31
CA GLY A 498 -8.77 -9.84 -0.48
C GLY A 498 -10.26 -10.07 -0.72
N ASN A 499 -10.64 -10.28 -1.98
CA ASN A 499 -12.01 -10.58 -2.38
C ASN A 499 -12.25 -12.08 -2.66
N LEU A 500 -11.27 -12.95 -2.37
CA LEU A 500 -11.35 -14.39 -2.58
C LEU A 500 -11.61 -15.13 -1.26
N CYS A 501 -12.35 -16.24 -1.35
CA CYS A 501 -12.66 -17.14 -0.26
C CYS A 501 -12.53 -18.60 -0.69
N ALA A 502 -12.12 -19.47 0.23
CA ALA A 502 -12.13 -20.91 0.07
C ALA A 502 -12.59 -21.60 1.37
N ARG A 503 -13.27 -22.75 1.22
CA ARG A 503 -13.53 -23.69 2.30
C ARG A 503 -12.49 -24.79 2.25
N ILE A 504 -11.75 -24.98 3.33
CA ILE A 504 -10.64 -25.94 3.41
C ILE A 504 -10.91 -26.98 4.49
N ASN A 505 -10.39 -28.18 4.29
CA ASN A 505 -10.08 -29.10 5.37
C ASN A 505 -8.63 -28.81 5.81
N TYR A 506 -8.42 -28.39 7.04
CA TYR A 506 -7.08 -28.00 7.54
C TYR A 506 -6.30 -29.15 8.17
N ALA A 507 -6.88 -30.36 8.25
CA ALA A 507 -6.22 -31.62 8.62
C ALA A 507 -5.26 -31.50 9.83
N PRO A 508 -5.76 -31.18 11.04
CA PRO A 508 -4.95 -30.77 12.19
C PRO A 508 -3.85 -31.79 12.52
N GLY A 509 -2.65 -31.30 12.83
CA GLY A 509 -1.47 -32.13 13.13
C GLY A 509 -0.87 -32.87 11.93
N THR A 510 -1.33 -32.60 10.71
CA THR A 510 -0.77 -33.12 9.45
C THR A 510 -0.61 -31.99 8.44
N THR A 511 0.01 -32.27 7.29
CA THR A 511 0.08 -31.37 6.13
C THR A 511 -0.84 -31.81 4.99
N ASN A 512 -1.80 -32.71 5.27
CA ASN A 512 -2.71 -33.26 4.25
C ASN A 512 -3.98 -32.41 4.09
N ASP A 513 -3.80 -31.10 4.04
CA ASP A 513 -4.91 -30.16 3.86
C ASP A 513 -5.54 -30.31 2.47
N LYS A 514 -6.80 -29.90 2.33
CA LYS A 514 -7.52 -29.94 1.05
C LYS A 514 -8.42 -28.73 0.90
N ILE A 515 -8.43 -28.13 -0.29
CA ILE A 515 -9.50 -27.20 -0.68
C ILE A 515 -10.77 -28.02 -0.98
N ILE A 516 -11.82 -27.80 -0.20
CA ILE A 516 -13.14 -28.45 -0.39
C ILE A 516 -13.94 -27.67 -1.42
N HIS A 517 -13.89 -26.34 -1.36
CA HIS A 517 -14.64 -25.45 -2.24
C HIS A 517 -13.89 -24.13 -2.46
N GLY A 518 -13.92 -23.58 -3.67
CA GLY A 518 -13.12 -22.41 -4.06
C GLY A 518 -11.73 -22.78 -4.62
N PRO A 519 -10.81 -21.82 -4.81
CA PRO A 519 -10.93 -20.39 -4.54
C PRO A 519 -11.98 -19.71 -5.43
N MET A 520 -12.81 -18.83 -4.88
CA MET A 520 -13.77 -18.03 -5.66
C MET A 520 -14.02 -16.69 -4.98
N THR A 521 -14.73 -15.78 -5.65
CA THR A 521 -15.07 -14.48 -5.05
C THR A 521 -15.98 -14.65 -3.82
N ILE A 522 -15.92 -13.71 -2.88
CA ILE A 522 -16.81 -13.70 -1.71
C ILE A 522 -18.29 -13.77 -2.13
N ILE A 523 -18.69 -13.02 -3.16
CA ILE A 523 -20.06 -13.10 -3.71
C ILE A 523 -20.36 -14.42 -4.43
N GLY A 524 -19.34 -15.16 -4.88
CA GLY A 524 -19.50 -16.50 -5.41
C GLY A 524 -19.81 -17.52 -4.32
N MET A 525 -19.19 -17.38 -3.15
CA MET A 525 -19.43 -18.23 -1.98
C MET A 525 -20.69 -17.82 -1.20
N PHE A 526 -20.91 -16.51 -1.06
CA PHE A 526 -21.97 -15.88 -0.28
C PHE A 526 -22.72 -14.84 -1.14
N PRO A 527 -23.62 -15.28 -2.03
CA PRO A 527 -24.29 -14.39 -3.00
C PRO A 527 -25.07 -13.24 -2.38
N PHE A 528 -25.56 -13.42 -1.15
CA PHE A 528 -26.31 -12.42 -0.40
C PHE A 528 -25.45 -11.21 0.06
N PHE A 529 -24.12 -11.25 -0.09
CA PHE A 529 -23.27 -10.08 0.16
C PHE A 529 -23.23 -9.08 -1.00
N LYS A 530 -23.78 -9.41 -2.18
CA LYS A 530 -23.83 -8.49 -3.31
C LYS A 530 -24.57 -7.20 -2.95
N GLY A 531 -23.96 -6.04 -3.23
CA GLY A 531 -24.48 -4.72 -2.90
C GLY A 531 -24.28 -4.31 -1.44
N THR A 532 -23.52 -5.08 -0.65
CA THR A 532 -23.19 -4.76 0.76
C THR A 532 -21.71 -4.40 0.91
N VAL A 533 -21.32 -3.87 2.07
CA VAL A 533 -19.91 -3.56 2.38
C VAL A 533 -18.99 -4.79 2.39
N PHE A 534 -19.56 -6.00 2.44
CA PHE A 534 -18.83 -7.28 2.48
C PHE A 534 -18.52 -7.84 1.08
N GLU A 535 -19.06 -7.25 0.00
CA GLU A 535 -18.88 -7.74 -1.38
C GLU A 535 -17.40 -7.77 -1.82
N SER A 536 -16.62 -6.78 -1.42
CA SER A 536 -15.25 -6.57 -1.89
C SER A 536 -14.16 -7.09 -0.94
N GLY A 537 -14.55 -7.60 0.24
CA GLY A 537 -13.61 -8.11 1.24
C GLY A 537 -14.18 -8.09 2.65
N VAL A 538 -13.55 -8.86 3.54
CA VAL A 538 -13.87 -8.95 4.97
C VAL A 538 -12.64 -8.59 5.80
N ASP A 539 -12.82 -8.24 7.07
CA ASP A 539 -11.71 -7.85 7.97
C ASP A 539 -11.38 -8.93 9.00
N SER A 540 -12.37 -9.64 9.53
CA SER A 540 -12.20 -10.75 10.46
C SER A 540 -13.51 -11.54 10.58
N ALA A 541 -13.47 -12.75 11.14
CA ALA A 541 -14.67 -13.55 11.37
C ALA A 541 -14.46 -14.53 12.53
N PHE A 542 -15.56 -15.03 13.11
CA PHE A 542 -15.55 -16.20 14.00
C PHE A 542 -16.92 -16.88 14.01
N GLU A 543 -16.95 -18.17 14.31
CA GLU A 543 -18.17 -18.97 14.40
C GLU A 543 -18.94 -18.73 15.71
N SER A 544 -20.26 -18.65 15.61
CA SER A 544 -21.18 -18.49 16.74
C SER A 544 -21.26 -19.79 17.56
N THR A 545 -21.77 -19.71 18.79
CA THR A 545 -22.16 -20.92 19.53
C THR A 545 -23.45 -21.55 19.01
N VAL A 546 -24.26 -20.80 18.26
CA VAL A 546 -25.35 -21.37 17.48
C VAL A 546 -24.73 -22.15 16.31
N HIS A 547 -25.13 -23.40 16.15
CA HIS A 547 -24.66 -24.24 15.06
C HIS A 547 -24.87 -23.54 13.71
N ASP A 548 -23.86 -23.66 12.84
CA ASP A 548 -23.80 -23.16 11.48
C ASP A 548 -23.84 -21.64 11.30
N GLU A 549 -23.83 -20.87 12.40
CA GLU A 549 -23.77 -19.42 12.34
C GLU A 549 -22.34 -18.88 12.45
N ALA A 550 -22.05 -17.78 11.76
CA ALA A 550 -20.78 -17.05 11.89
C ALA A 550 -20.98 -15.53 11.85
N TYR A 551 -20.14 -14.83 12.62
CA TYR A 551 -20.02 -13.38 12.61
C TYR A 551 -18.87 -12.98 11.69
N ILE A 552 -19.15 -12.17 10.68
CA ILE A 552 -18.17 -11.65 9.71
C ILE A 552 -18.10 -10.14 9.86
N PHE A 553 -16.92 -9.57 10.06
CA PHE A 553 -16.71 -8.15 10.36
C PHE A 553 -16.12 -7.40 9.15
N LYS A 554 -16.57 -6.16 8.93
CA LYS A 554 -16.01 -5.24 7.94
C LYS A 554 -16.19 -3.80 8.41
N GLY A 555 -15.09 -3.08 8.61
CA GLY A 555 -15.12 -1.75 9.21
C GLY A 555 -15.84 -1.76 10.55
N ASN A 556 -16.80 -0.87 10.76
CA ASN A 556 -17.61 -0.79 11.99
C ASN A 556 -18.89 -1.62 11.97
N GLN A 557 -19.03 -2.57 11.03
CA GLN A 557 -20.20 -3.45 10.88
C GLN A 557 -19.82 -4.92 10.99
N TYR A 558 -20.80 -5.74 11.32
CA TYR A 558 -20.73 -7.19 11.17
C TYR A 558 -21.98 -7.74 10.49
N ALA A 559 -21.80 -8.83 9.75
CA ALA A 559 -22.84 -9.68 9.23
C ALA A 559 -22.92 -10.96 10.08
N LEU A 560 -24.12 -11.33 10.51
CA LEU A 560 -24.42 -12.65 11.03
C LEU A 560 -24.99 -13.49 9.89
N ILE A 561 -24.37 -14.62 9.61
CA ILE A 561 -24.76 -15.51 8.51
C ILE A 561 -24.97 -16.92 9.02
N ASN A 562 -25.77 -17.70 8.29
CA ASN A 562 -25.67 -19.15 8.32
C ASN A 562 -24.77 -19.57 7.15
N TYR A 563 -23.69 -20.32 7.41
CA TYR A 563 -22.73 -20.72 6.38
C TYR A 563 -22.98 -22.12 5.81
N ASN A 564 -23.85 -22.91 6.44
CA ASN A 564 -24.21 -24.26 5.98
C ASN A 564 -25.47 -24.23 5.08
N ASP A 565 -26.48 -23.46 5.48
CA ASP A 565 -27.60 -23.02 4.63
C ASP A 565 -27.36 -21.55 4.27
N PRO A 566 -26.66 -21.24 3.16
CA PRO A 566 -26.08 -19.92 2.94
C PRO A 566 -27.12 -18.80 2.83
N HIS A 567 -27.40 -18.12 3.93
CA HIS A 567 -28.24 -16.92 3.96
C HIS A 567 -27.76 -15.89 4.99
N LEU A 568 -28.12 -14.64 4.73
CA LEU A 568 -27.84 -13.51 5.62
C LEU A 568 -28.91 -13.44 6.73
N ILE A 569 -28.49 -13.49 7.98
CA ILE A 569 -29.38 -13.35 9.14
C ILE A 569 -29.55 -11.87 9.50
N ALA A 570 -28.44 -11.12 9.61
CA ALA A 570 -28.47 -9.69 9.89
C ALA A 570 -27.18 -8.98 9.50
N ILE A 571 -27.24 -7.67 9.23
CA ILE A 571 -26.09 -6.76 9.23
C ILE A 571 -26.33 -5.71 10.30
N ARG A 572 -25.37 -5.51 11.20
CA ARG A 572 -25.48 -4.57 12.32
C ARG A 572 -24.16 -3.84 12.55
N HIS A 573 -24.22 -2.67 13.17
CA HIS A 573 -23.04 -2.05 13.75
C HIS A 573 -22.48 -2.88 14.89
N ILE A 574 -21.15 -2.93 15.03
CA ILE A 574 -20.46 -3.69 16.09
C ILE A 574 -21.00 -3.32 17.47
N THR A 575 -21.09 -2.02 17.78
CA THR A 575 -21.59 -1.51 19.07
C THR A 575 -23.07 -1.78 19.35
N LYS A 576 -23.84 -2.26 18.36
CA LYS A 576 -25.22 -2.70 18.54
C LYS A 576 -25.34 -4.18 18.85
N GLY A 577 -24.37 -5.01 18.42
CA GLY A 577 -24.31 -6.44 18.73
C GLY A 577 -23.45 -6.77 19.94
N PHE A 578 -22.38 -6.03 20.12
CA PHE A 578 -21.38 -6.20 21.17
C PHE A 578 -21.27 -4.86 21.93
N VAL A 579 -22.17 -4.64 22.88
CA VAL A 579 -22.31 -3.36 23.59
C VAL A 579 -21.06 -3.05 24.41
N SER A 580 -20.39 -4.08 24.93
CA SER A 580 -19.15 -3.98 25.69
C SER A 580 -17.98 -3.42 24.88
N LEU A 581 -18.04 -3.50 23.54
CA LEU A 581 -17.00 -2.95 22.66
C LEU A 581 -17.18 -1.45 22.38
N LYS A 582 -18.29 -0.84 22.80
CA LYS A 582 -18.50 0.60 22.67
C LYS A 582 -17.43 1.38 23.45
N ASP A 583 -16.93 2.46 22.87
CA ASP A 583 -15.89 3.31 23.47
C ASP A 583 -14.53 2.57 23.64
N THR A 584 -14.35 1.44 22.93
CA THR A 584 -13.07 0.72 22.85
C THR A 584 -12.48 0.82 21.45
N ILE A 585 -11.20 0.46 21.30
CA ILE A 585 -10.55 0.43 19.98
C ILE A 585 -11.28 -0.47 18.96
N PHE A 586 -12.07 -1.46 19.41
CA PHE A 586 -12.74 -2.44 18.56
C PHE A 586 -14.04 -1.90 17.91
N GLU A 587 -14.56 -0.76 18.34
CA GLU A 587 -15.80 -0.18 17.80
C GLU A 587 -15.69 0.19 16.31
N SER A 588 -14.48 0.57 15.89
CA SER A 588 -14.15 0.96 14.52
C SER A 588 -13.73 -0.22 13.62
N GLY A 589 -13.76 -1.45 14.17
CA GLY A 589 -13.49 -2.68 13.45
C GLY A 589 -12.50 -3.60 14.15
N ILE A 590 -12.45 -4.86 13.69
CA ILE A 590 -11.69 -5.96 14.30
C ILE A 590 -10.77 -6.55 13.22
N GLU A 591 -9.51 -6.84 13.55
CA GLU A 591 -8.48 -7.29 12.59
C GLU A 591 -8.34 -8.80 12.52
N ALA A 592 -8.53 -9.51 13.63
CA ALA A 592 -8.64 -10.97 13.65
C ALA A 592 -9.55 -11.37 14.81
N ALA A 593 -10.20 -12.52 14.70
CA ALA A 593 -11.02 -13.06 15.77
C ALA A 593 -11.07 -14.59 15.70
N PHE A 594 -11.33 -15.24 16.83
CA PHE A 594 -11.72 -16.65 16.85
C PHE A 594 -12.59 -16.96 18.08
N ALA A 595 -13.45 -17.97 17.98
CA ALA A 595 -14.27 -18.39 19.12
C ALA A 595 -13.48 -19.31 20.05
N SER A 596 -13.77 -19.24 21.34
CA SER A 596 -13.22 -20.17 22.33
C SER A 596 -13.92 -21.54 22.26
N HIS A 597 -13.31 -22.56 22.86
CA HIS A 597 -13.96 -23.83 23.17
C HIS A 597 -14.94 -23.68 24.36
N ARG A 598 -14.84 -22.59 25.12
CA ARG A 598 -15.86 -22.25 26.11
C ARG A 598 -17.05 -21.63 25.41
N ALA A 599 -18.24 -22.01 25.85
CA ALA A 599 -19.47 -21.45 25.32
C ALA A 599 -19.47 -19.92 25.51
N ASN A 600 -19.87 -19.22 24.45
CA ASN A 600 -20.14 -17.79 24.44
C ASN A 600 -18.88 -16.94 24.68
N GLU A 601 -17.67 -17.46 24.45
CA GLU A 601 -16.42 -16.71 24.60
C GLU A 601 -15.73 -16.57 23.24
N ALA A 602 -15.22 -15.38 22.91
CA ALA A 602 -14.40 -15.15 21.72
C ALA A 602 -13.25 -14.17 22.01
N TYR A 603 -12.16 -14.34 21.27
CA TYR A 603 -10.99 -13.47 21.33
C TYR A 603 -10.93 -12.61 20.09
N LEU A 604 -10.89 -11.29 20.28
CA LEU A 604 -10.84 -10.27 19.23
C LEU A 604 -9.50 -9.54 19.28
N PHE A 605 -8.86 -9.34 18.14
CA PHE A 605 -7.52 -8.72 18.05
C PHE A 605 -7.55 -7.45 17.20
N LYS A 606 -6.84 -6.42 17.67
CA LYS A 606 -6.65 -5.16 16.96
C LYS A 606 -5.36 -4.47 17.42
N GLY A 607 -4.45 -4.24 16.49
CA GLY A 607 -3.12 -3.73 16.79
C GLY A 607 -2.42 -4.61 17.81
N ASP A 608 -1.90 -4.00 18.89
CA ASP A 608 -1.18 -4.69 19.97
C ASP A 608 -2.09 -5.19 21.11
N SER A 609 -3.41 -5.11 20.91
CA SER A 609 -4.42 -5.29 21.94
C SER A 609 -5.39 -6.39 21.55
N TYR A 610 -5.94 -7.08 22.55
CA TYR A 610 -7.00 -8.05 22.38
C TYR A 610 -8.13 -7.81 23.38
N ALA A 611 -9.32 -8.24 23.02
CA ALA A 611 -10.50 -8.29 23.87
C ALA A 611 -10.96 -9.75 23.97
N CYS A 612 -11.13 -10.25 25.20
CA CYS A 612 -11.91 -11.46 25.41
C CYS A 612 -13.35 -11.03 25.71
N ILE A 613 -14.27 -11.38 24.83
CA ILE A 613 -15.70 -11.11 24.98
C ILE A 613 -16.40 -12.37 25.47
N ASN A 614 -17.34 -12.19 26.40
CA ASN A 614 -18.40 -13.16 26.61
C ASN A 614 -19.69 -12.62 25.99
N PHE A 615 -20.21 -13.29 24.98
CA PHE A 615 -21.36 -12.85 24.19
C PHE A 615 -22.42 -13.94 24.13
N ALA A 616 -23.67 -13.61 24.43
CA ALA A 616 -24.79 -14.49 24.14
C ALA A 616 -25.33 -14.17 22.74
N PRO A 617 -25.35 -15.13 21.79
CA PRO A 617 -25.86 -14.91 20.45
C PRO A 617 -27.26 -14.31 20.47
N HIS A 618 -27.53 -13.39 19.53
CA HIS A 618 -28.81 -12.70 19.40
C HIS A 618 -29.22 -11.81 20.57
N THR A 619 -28.36 -11.62 21.59
CA THR A 619 -28.57 -10.68 22.69
C THR A 619 -27.62 -9.48 22.61
N THR A 620 -27.81 -8.49 23.49
CA THR A 620 -26.94 -7.30 23.62
C THR A 620 -26.09 -7.32 24.90
N ASN A 621 -26.13 -8.41 25.67
CA ASN A 621 -25.41 -8.52 26.93
C ASN A 621 -24.07 -9.18 26.68
N ASP A 622 -23.02 -8.39 26.81
CA ASP A 622 -21.65 -8.86 26.74
C ASP A 622 -20.78 -8.13 27.77
N TYR A 623 -19.69 -8.77 28.17
CA TYR A 623 -18.64 -8.13 28.95
C TYR A 623 -17.31 -8.36 28.26
N THR A 624 -16.45 -7.34 28.32
CA THR A 624 -15.13 -7.38 27.70
C THR A 624 -14.07 -6.92 28.69
N THR A 625 -12.87 -7.46 28.55
CA THR A 625 -11.67 -6.88 29.14
C THR A 625 -10.64 -6.69 28.04
N VAL A 626 -10.32 -5.43 27.74
CA VAL A 626 -9.26 -5.08 26.79
C VAL A 626 -7.92 -5.19 27.50
N LYS A 627 -7.00 -5.98 26.94
CA LYS A 627 -5.64 -6.15 27.44
C LYS A 627 -4.64 -6.11 26.28
N LYS A 628 -3.36 -5.89 26.58
CA LYS A 628 -2.29 -6.03 25.60
C LYS A 628 -2.07 -7.51 25.28
N ILE A 629 -1.83 -7.86 24.02
CA ILE A 629 -1.59 -9.25 23.59
C ILE A 629 -0.46 -9.86 24.41
N LEU A 630 0.71 -9.21 24.44
CA LEU A 630 1.88 -9.73 25.16
C LEU A 630 1.73 -9.78 26.69
N SER A 631 0.71 -9.12 27.27
CA SER A 631 0.47 -9.20 28.71
C SER A 631 -0.24 -10.49 29.14
N PHE A 632 -0.94 -11.15 28.22
CA PHE A 632 -1.74 -12.34 28.50
C PHE A 632 -1.32 -13.57 27.70
N TRP A 633 -0.62 -13.36 26.59
CA TRP A 633 -0.15 -14.38 25.67
C TRP A 633 1.39 -14.40 25.63
N PRO A 634 2.07 -14.73 26.75
CA PRO A 634 3.54 -14.69 26.84
C PRO A 634 4.24 -15.61 25.84
N SER A 635 3.62 -16.70 25.36
CA SER A 635 4.26 -17.54 24.35
C SER A 635 4.42 -16.85 22.99
N LEU A 636 3.64 -15.78 22.75
CA LEU A 636 3.78 -14.92 21.57
C LEU A 636 4.89 -13.87 21.74
N GLN A 637 5.53 -13.78 22.92
CA GLN A 637 6.66 -12.89 23.15
C GLN A 637 7.88 -13.35 22.32
N GLY A 638 8.38 -12.46 21.46
CA GLY A 638 9.44 -12.79 20.49
C GLY A 638 8.92 -13.16 19.09
N ILE A 639 7.62 -13.52 18.99
CA ILE A 639 6.89 -13.70 17.73
C ILE A 639 6.14 -12.41 17.36
N LEU A 640 5.53 -11.74 18.35
CA LEU A 640 4.81 -10.48 18.23
C LEU A 640 5.43 -9.37 19.13
N PRO A 641 5.31 -8.07 18.77
CA PRO A 641 4.98 -7.59 17.44
C PRO A 641 5.98 -8.07 16.40
N ARG A 642 5.49 -8.46 15.24
CA ARG A 642 6.26 -8.21 14.03
C ARG A 642 6.27 -6.71 13.86
N LYS A 643 7.46 -6.09 13.91
CA LYS A 643 7.61 -4.70 13.47
C LYS A 643 7.04 -4.63 12.06
N ILE A 644 5.85 -4.07 11.93
CA ILE A 644 5.39 -3.58 10.66
C ILE A 644 6.21 -2.32 10.46
N GLU A 645 7.15 -2.43 9.53
CA GLU A 645 7.85 -1.29 8.95
C GLU A 645 6.80 -0.35 8.36
N GLY A 646 6.28 0.53 9.20
CA GLY A 646 5.64 1.76 8.79
C GLY A 646 6.73 2.71 8.34
N ILE A 647 7.24 2.51 7.12
CA ILE A 647 7.94 3.59 6.43
C ILE A 647 6.85 4.51 5.89
N ASN A 648 6.81 5.73 6.42
CA ASN A 648 5.99 6.87 6.02
C ASN A 648 5.70 6.92 4.50
N PRO A 649 4.46 7.07 4.00
CA PRO A 649 4.19 7.13 2.56
C PRO A 649 4.77 8.34 1.81
N LYS A 650 5.20 9.40 2.48
CA LYS A 650 5.93 10.54 1.88
C LYS A 650 7.45 10.37 1.96
N VAL A 651 7.97 9.58 2.90
CA VAL A 651 9.41 9.28 3.06
C VAL A 651 9.80 7.92 2.45
N PHE A 652 8.97 6.89 2.49
CA PHE A 652 9.05 5.68 1.66
C PHE A 652 8.96 6.08 0.19
N THR A 653 8.06 6.98 -0.21
CA THR A 653 8.02 7.51 -1.58
C THR A 653 9.15 8.49 -1.88
N SER A 654 10.13 8.67 -0.99
CA SER A 654 11.39 9.40 -1.22
C SER A 654 12.63 8.48 -1.10
N LEU A 655 12.59 7.47 -0.22
CA LEU A 655 13.62 6.45 0.00
C LEU A 655 13.47 5.28 -0.96
N LYS A 656 12.26 4.73 -1.11
CA LYS A 656 11.91 3.82 -2.21
C LYS A 656 12.15 4.53 -3.53
N TRP A 657 11.75 5.78 -3.71
CA TRP A 657 12.05 6.62 -4.91
C TRP A 657 13.54 6.76 -5.26
N SER A 658 14.42 6.61 -4.27
CA SER A 658 15.87 6.65 -4.45
C SER A 658 16.45 5.25 -4.67
N TYR A 659 16.05 4.26 -3.88
CA TYR A 659 16.41 2.82 -4.00
C TYR A 659 15.96 2.21 -5.33
N ASP A 660 14.79 2.60 -5.79
CA ASP A 660 14.12 2.09 -6.98
C ASP A 660 14.68 2.62 -8.31
N ARG A 661 15.62 3.55 -8.26
CA ARG A 661 16.19 4.29 -9.40
C ARG A 661 17.72 4.22 -9.43
N LEU A 662 18.27 3.16 -8.86
CA LEU A 662 19.68 2.80 -8.93
C LEU A 662 19.89 1.81 -10.07
N ASP A 663 20.78 2.15 -11.00
CA ASP A 663 21.07 1.36 -12.19
C ASP A 663 22.06 0.20 -11.94
N SER A 664 22.74 0.18 -10.78
CA SER A 664 23.71 -0.85 -10.42
C SER A 664 23.21 -1.75 -9.27
N GLU A 665 23.40 -3.05 -9.40
CA GLU A 665 23.16 -4.02 -8.31
C GLU A 665 24.09 -3.79 -7.12
N ASP A 666 25.32 -3.32 -7.35
CA ASP A 666 26.29 -3.00 -6.30
C ASP A 666 25.79 -1.85 -5.41
N ALA A 667 25.15 -0.83 -5.98
CA ALA A 667 24.55 0.28 -5.23
C ALA A 667 23.32 -0.17 -4.41
N LYS A 668 22.54 -1.15 -4.90
CA LYS A 668 21.43 -1.75 -4.16
C LYS A 668 21.91 -2.68 -3.04
N SER A 669 22.99 -3.41 -3.29
CA SER A 669 23.68 -4.27 -2.31
C SER A 669 24.19 -3.44 -1.12
N CYS A 670 24.85 -2.30 -1.38
CA CYS A 670 25.32 -1.40 -0.32
C CYS A 670 24.19 -0.77 0.52
N ILE A 671 23.00 -0.52 -0.06
CA ILE A 671 21.84 0.00 0.68
C ILE A 671 21.13 -1.11 1.47
N ASN A 672 21.06 -2.32 0.92
CA ASN A 672 20.52 -3.49 1.62
C ASN A 672 21.27 -3.79 2.93
N CYS A 673 22.58 -3.54 2.98
CA CYS A 673 23.37 -3.74 4.20
C CYS A 673 23.04 -2.78 5.34
N ASN A 674 22.42 -1.61 5.08
CA ASN A 674 22.20 -0.57 6.10
C ASN A 674 20.72 -0.24 6.41
N LEU A 675 19.75 -0.78 5.66
CA LEU A 675 18.32 -0.51 5.89
C LEU A 675 17.45 -1.75 6.14
N VAL A 676 18.01 -2.96 6.04
CA VAL A 676 17.34 -4.18 6.48
C VAL A 676 18.15 -4.74 7.65
N LYS A 677 17.52 -4.93 8.83
CA LYS A 677 18.06 -5.89 9.80
C LYS A 677 17.96 -7.27 9.16
N LYS A 678 18.96 -7.64 8.35
CA LYS A 678 19.08 -8.98 7.78
C LYS A 678 19.17 -9.92 8.98
N SER A 679 18.24 -10.86 9.09
CA SER A 679 18.39 -11.99 10.01
C SER A 679 19.62 -12.76 9.53
N SER A 680 20.75 -12.56 10.19
CA SER A 680 22.00 -13.23 9.85
C SER A 680 21.98 -14.63 10.46
N TYR A 681 22.20 -15.65 9.63
CA TYR A 681 22.46 -16.99 10.14
C TYR A 681 23.90 -17.06 10.66
N ILE A 682 24.88 -17.11 9.77
CA ILE A 682 26.30 -17.13 10.16
C ILE A 682 27.02 -16.20 9.19
N ASN A 683 27.68 -15.18 9.72
CA ASN A 683 28.44 -14.18 8.96
C ASN A 683 29.89 -14.61 8.76
N ALA A 684 30.48 -15.27 9.76
CA ALA A 684 31.82 -15.80 9.63
C ALA A 684 31.95 -17.05 10.49
N ALA A 685 32.91 -17.91 10.15
CA ALA A 685 33.23 -19.06 10.96
C ALA A 685 34.71 -19.40 10.84
N PHE A 686 35.29 -20.03 11.85
CA PHE A 686 36.58 -20.70 11.70
C PHE A 686 36.72 -21.88 12.67
N ARG A 687 37.64 -22.79 12.35
CA ARG A 687 37.97 -23.97 13.15
C ARG A 687 38.93 -23.60 14.28
N SER A 688 38.60 -24.00 15.52
CA SER A 688 39.51 -23.87 16.66
C SER A 688 40.64 -24.90 16.59
N SER A 689 41.76 -24.65 17.27
CA SER A 689 42.86 -25.59 17.49
C SER A 689 42.42 -26.77 18.37
N ARG A 690 41.31 -26.61 19.10
CA ARG A 690 40.70 -27.64 19.93
C ARG A 690 39.80 -28.55 19.09
N THR A 691 39.94 -29.85 19.29
CA THR A 691 39.23 -30.89 18.53
C THR A 691 37.71 -30.67 18.52
N ASN A 692 37.11 -30.72 17.33
CA ASN A 692 35.67 -30.55 17.05
C ASN A 692 35.08 -29.19 17.46
N GLU A 693 35.92 -28.20 17.80
CA GLU A 693 35.46 -26.87 18.18
C GLU A 693 35.53 -25.90 16.99
N ALA A 694 34.50 -25.07 16.83
CA ALA A 694 34.44 -24.00 15.84
C ALA A 694 33.86 -22.74 16.47
N TYR A 695 34.28 -21.59 15.95
CA TYR A 695 33.73 -20.28 16.30
C TYR A 695 32.81 -19.83 15.19
N LEU A 696 31.58 -19.46 15.53
CA LEU A 696 30.59 -18.90 14.60
C LEU A 696 30.29 -17.45 14.99
N PHE A 697 30.32 -16.56 14.02
CA PHE A 697 30.06 -15.13 14.20
C PHE A 697 28.73 -14.75 13.56
N MET A 698 27.95 -13.96 14.28
CA MET A 698 26.70 -13.36 13.86
C MET A 698 26.86 -11.85 14.09
N LYS A 699 27.43 -11.14 13.11
CA LYS A 699 27.89 -9.73 13.23
C LYS A 699 28.74 -9.49 14.49
N ASP A 700 28.24 -8.71 15.45
CA ASP A 700 28.92 -8.28 16.67
C ASP A 700 28.83 -9.31 17.83
N GLU A 701 28.16 -10.43 17.59
CA GLU A 701 28.08 -11.57 18.51
C GLU A 701 28.82 -12.80 17.94
N TYR A 702 29.26 -13.67 18.84
CA TYR A 702 29.87 -14.96 18.48
C TYR A 702 29.43 -16.07 19.43
N LEU A 703 29.57 -17.31 18.99
CA LEU A 703 29.42 -18.50 19.83
C LEU A 703 30.52 -19.52 19.53
N GLN A 704 30.82 -20.35 20.52
CA GLN A 704 31.70 -21.51 20.41
C GLN A 704 30.85 -22.77 20.32
N LEU A 705 31.20 -23.65 19.39
CA LEU A 705 30.39 -24.81 19.05
C LEU A 705 31.26 -26.06 18.97
N ASP A 706 30.85 -27.11 19.68
CA ASP A 706 31.24 -28.47 19.33
C ASP A 706 30.32 -28.91 18.19
N TYR A 707 30.86 -29.00 16.97
CA TYR A 707 30.06 -29.30 15.78
C TYR A 707 29.90 -30.80 15.49
N ALA A 708 30.45 -31.67 16.37
CA ALA A 708 30.24 -33.12 16.37
C ALA A 708 30.22 -33.76 14.95
N PRO A 709 31.33 -33.68 14.19
CA PRO A 709 31.33 -33.96 12.75
C PRO A 709 30.73 -35.32 12.40
N GLY A 710 29.90 -35.35 11.35
CA GLY A 710 29.20 -36.55 10.89
C GLY A 710 28.04 -37.04 11.77
N THR A 711 27.65 -36.30 12.81
CA THR A 711 26.51 -36.61 13.69
C THR A 711 25.59 -35.39 13.82
N TYR A 712 24.48 -35.53 14.55
CA TYR A 712 23.54 -34.43 14.88
C TYR A 712 23.61 -34.03 16.36
N ASN A 713 24.73 -34.33 17.02
CA ASN A 713 24.93 -34.14 18.47
C ASN A 713 25.77 -32.89 18.78
N ASP A 714 25.67 -31.85 17.94
CA ASP A 714 26.36 -30.58 18.16
C ASP A 714 25.93 -29.94 19.48
N ARG A 715 26.82 -29.17 20.09
CA ARG A 715 26.60 -28.51 21.38
C ARG A 715 27.24 -27.14 21.40
N VAL A 716 26.47 -26.13 21.80
CA VAL A 716 27.02 -24.81 22.11
C VAL A 716 27.87 -24.91 23.37
N LEU A 717 29.15 -24.62 23.24
CA LEU A 717 30.12 -24.65 24.33
C LEU A 717 30.11 -23.33 25.11
N ASN A 718 29.93 -22.21 24.42
CA ASN A 718 29.87 -20.87 25.00
C ASN A 718 29.15 -19.90 24.04
N GLY A 719 28.46 -18.90 24.58
CA GLY A 719 27.73 -17.91 23.79
C GLY A 719 26.24 -18.21 23.55
N PRO A 720 25.53 -17.33 22.80
CA PRO A 720 26.06 -16.15 22.11
C PRO A 720 26.54 -15.05 23.07
N LEU A 721 27.72 -14.48 22.82
CA LEU A 721 28.31 -13.36 23.55
C LEU A 721 28.71 -12.24 22.57
N ARG A 722 28.76 -11.00 23.03
CA ARG A 722 29.32 -9.91 22.24
C ARG A 722 30.82 -10.12 22.03
N ILE A 723 31.32 -9.83 20.83
CA ILE A 723 32.75 -9.92 20.51
C ILE A 723 33.56 -9.03 21.47
N SER A 724 33.07 -7.84 21.79
CA SER A 724 33.73 -6.92 22.74
C SER A 724 33.82 -7.44 24.19
N GLU A 725 33.04 -8.46 24.55
CA GLU A 725 33.09 -9.11 25.87
C GLU A 725 34.01 -10.33 25.87
N GLY A 726 34.00 -11.11 24.78
CA GLY A 726 34.83 -12.31 24.64
C GLY A 726 36.27 -12.05 24.20
N TYR A 727 36.48 -10.97 23.46
CA TYR A 727 37.76 -10.58 22.86
C TYR A 727 38.15 -9.16 23.28
N PRO A 728 38.62 -8.95 24.52
CA PRO A 728 39.07 -7.64 24.99
C PRO A 728 40.02 -6.90 24.05
N SER A 729 40.89 -7.60 23.30
CA SER A 729 41.81 -6.93 22.38
C SER A 729 41.12 -6.31 21.15
N LEU A 730 39.91 -6.77 20.82
CA LEU A 730 39.10 -6.25 19.72
C LEU A 730 38.14 -5.12 20.14
N LYS A 731 38.08 -4.77 21.43
CA LYS A 731 37.21 -3.71 21.93
C LYS A 731 37.56 -2.36 21.29
N ASN A 732 36.53 -1.61 20.89
CA ASN A 732 36.65 -0.33 20.14
C ASN A 732 37.31 -0.47 18.76
N THR A 733 37.22 -1.66 18.14
CA THR A 733 37.60 -1.86 16.74
C THR A 733 36.35 -2.18 15.92
N THR A 734 36.44 -2.00 14.59
CA THR A 734 35.35 -2.35 13.66
C THR A 734 34.92 -3.82 13.78
N PHE A 735 35.84 -4.73 14.10
CA PHE A 735 35.53 -6.15 14.29
C PHE A 735 34.57 -6.41 15.45
N ALA A 736 34.63 -5.61 16.53
CA ALA A 736 33.74 -5.75 17.67
C ALA A 736 32.50 -4.84 17.60
N GLU A 737 32.59 -3.70 16.90
CA GLU A 737 31.49 -2.74 16.77
C GLU A 737 30.55 -3.03 15.59
N SER A 738 31.13 -3.31 14.43
CA SER A 738 30.38 -3.64 13.19
C SER A 738 30.20 -5.15 13.02
N GLY A 739 31.11 -5.94 13.59
CA GLY A 739 31.10 -7.39 13.53
C GLY A 739 32.16 -7.98 12.60
N ILE A 740 32.28 -9.30 12.64
CA ILE A 740 33.19 -10.07 11.77
C ILE A 740 32.38 -10.68 10.63
N ASP A 741 32.77 -10.34 9.40
CA ASP A 741 32.07 -10.72 8.17
C ASP A 741 32.75 -11.88 7.42
N CYS A 742 33.99 -12.21 7.77
CA CYS A 742 34.70 -13.40 7.28
C CYS A 742 35.82 -13.75 8.26
N ALA A 743 36.15 -15.03 8.38
CA ALA A 743 37.29 -15.50 9.17
C ALA A 743 37.81 -16.84 8.65
N PHE A 744 39.07 -17.16 8.97
CA PHE A 744 39.63 -18.52 8.85
C PHE A 744 40.75 -18.68 9.89
N GLY A 745 40.99 -19.90 10.37
CA GLY A 745 42.05 -20.17 11.32
C GLY A 745 43.41 -20.28 10.62
N SER A 746 44.47 -20.49 11.38
CA SER A 746 45.81 -20.74 10.88
C SER A 746 46.31 -22.10 11.35
N HIS A 747 47.23 -22.69 10.60
CA HIS A 747 47.94 -23.89 11.03
C HIS A 747 48.91 -23.62 12.18
N HIS A 748 49.15 -22.35 12.52
CA HIS A 748 50.02 -21.92 13.62
C HIS A 748 49.24 -21.77 14.95
N GLY A 749 48.75 -22.89 15.49
CA GLY A 749 48.18 -22.93 16.85
C GLY A 749 46.88 -22.12 16.99
N ASP A 750 46.84 -21.22 17.98
CA ASP A 750 45.63 -20.46 18.35
C ASP A 750 45.47 -19.17 17.54
N GLU A 751 45.88 -19.19 16.27
CA GLU A 751 45.87 -18.03 15.38
C GLU A 751 44.71 -18.07 14.37
N ALA A 752 44.15 -16.92 14.04
CA ALA A 752 43.11 -16.77 13.03
C ALA A 752 43.21 -15.41 12.32
N PHE A 753 42.76 -15.37 11.06
CA PHE A 753 42.55 -14.14 10.31
C PHE A 753 41.07 -13.78 10.35
N ILE A 754 40.77 -12.52 10.68
CA ILE A 754 39.42 -11.98 10.76
C ILE A 754 39.27 -10.78 9.83
N PHE A 755 38.07 -10.62 9.27
CA PHE A 755 37.74 -9.60 8.28
C PHE A 755 36.46 -8.87 8.67
N SER A 756 36.43 -7.55 8.42
CA SER A 756 35.24 -6.71 8.59
C SER A 756 35.27 -5.61 7.53
N GLY A 757 34.32 -5.66 6.58
CA GLY A 757 34.39 -4.86 5.35
C GLY A 757 35.72 -5.03 4.60
N ASN A 758 36.53 -3.97 4.53
CA ASN A 758 37.83 -3.97 3.85
C ASN A 758 39.04 -4.10 4.80
N LEU A 759 38.80 -4.33 6.10
CA LEU A 759 39.84 -4.47 7.11
C LEU A 759 40.10 -5.93 7.43
N CYS A 760 41.36 -6.25 7.71
CA CYS A 760 41.85 -7.56 8.11
C CYS A 760 42.76 -7.42 9.33
N ALA A 761 42.68 -8.40 10.24
CA ALA A 761 43.61 -8.58 11.35
C ALA A 761 43.93 -10.06 11.54
N GLN A 762 45.17 -10.35 11.92
CA GLN A 762 45.57 -11.66 12.44
C GLN A 762 45.55 -11.60 13.95
N ILE A 763 44.85 -12.54 14.58
CA ILE A 763 44.64 -12.59 16.02
C ILE A 763 45.14 -13.91 16.58
N ASN A 764 45.59 -13.89 17.84
CA ASN A 764 45.60 -15.06 18.70
C ASN A 764 44.29 -15.07 19.48
N TYR A 765 43.43 -16.07 19.27
CA TYR A 765 42.09 -16.12 19.85
C TYR A 765 42.01 -16.82 21.22
N ALA A 766 43.14 -17.35 21.72
CA ALA A 766 43.32 -17.88 23.07
C ALA A 766 42.14 -18.73 23.62
N PRO A 767 41.84 -19.90 23.01
CA PRO A 767 40.62 -20.66 23.24
C PRO A 767 40.41 -21.03 24.72
N GLY A 768 39.16 -20.89 25.17
CA GLY A 768 38.77 -21.11 26.58
C GLY A 768 39.18 -19.99 27.54
N THR A 769 39.78 -18.90 27.07
CA THR A 769 40.15 -17.72 27.86
C THR A 769 39.70 -16.43 27.16
N THR A 770 39.89 -15.27 27.81
CA THR A 770 39.69 -13.93 27.22
C THR A 770 41.02 -13.20 27.01
N ASN A 771 42.13 -13.92 26.90
CA ASN A 771 43.49 -13.37 26.75
C ASN A 771 43.89 -13.26 25.27
N ASP A 772 42.93 -12.89 24.42
CA ASP A 772 43.15 -12.72 22.99
C ASP A 772 44.11 -11.55 22.70
N LYS A 773 44.77 -11.60 21.55
CA LYS A 773 45.70 -10.55 21.11
C LYS A 773 45.63 -10.34 19.61
N ILE A 774 45.68 -9.10 19.16
CA ILE A 774 45.97 -8.77 17.76
C ILE A 774 47.47 -8.95 17.52
N ILE A 775 47.85 -9.83 16.59
CA ILE A 775 49.23 -10.10 16.17
C ILE A 775 49.64 -9.12 15.07
N HIS A 776 48.79 -8.97 14.05
CA HIS A 776 48.98 -8.07 12.93
C HIS A 776 47.67 -7.38 12.54
N GLY A 777 47.75 -6.11 12.12
CA GLY A 777 46.58 -5.27 11.82
C GLY A 777 46.03 -4.52 13.05
N PRO A 778 44.83 -3.90 12.98
CA PRO A 778 43.94 -3.83 11.80
C PRO A 778 44.57 -3.05 10.64
N MET A 779 44.46 -3.57 9.42
CA MET A 779 44.87 -2.88 8.20
C MET A 779 43.96 -3.26 7.04
N THR A 780 44.08 -2.59 5.90
CA THR A 780 43.30 -2.96 4.71
C THR A 780 43.68 -4.36 4.23
N ILE A 781 42.76 -5.04 3.54
CA ILE A 781 43.03 -6.36 2.94
C ILE A 781 44.27 -6.31 2.03
N ILE A 782 44.42 -5.27 1.22
CA ILE A 782 45.63 -5.07 0.39
C ILE A 782 46.88 -4.71 1.20
N GLY A 783 46.73 -4.25 2.44
CA GLY A 783 47.84 -4.06 3.37
C GLY A 783 48.36 -5.39 3.90
N MET A 784 47.44 -6.29 4.25
CA MET A 784 47.75 -7.64 4.73
C MET A 784 48.21 -8.56 3.59
N PHE A 785 47.53 -8.47 2.45
CA PHE A 785 47.73 -9.32 1.27
C PHE A 785 47.90 -8.43 0.02
N PRO A 786 49.10 -7.88 -0.23
CA PRO A 786 49.34 -6.92 -1.31
C PRO A 786 49.01 -7.44 -2.71
N PHE A 787 49.07 -8.75 -2.91
CA PHE A 787 48.77 -9.42 -4.17
C PHE A 787 47.27 -9.40 -4.54
N PHE A 788 46.36 -8.97 -3.65
CA PHE A 788 44.96 -8.78 -4.00
C PHE A 788 44.65 -7.48 -4.73
N LYS A 789 45.60 -6.55 -4.83
CA LYS A 789 45.39 -5.27 -5.52
C LYS A 789 44.94 -5.48 -6.97
N GLY A 790 43.82 -4.87 -7.36
CA GLY A 790 43.23 -5.01 -8.70
C GLY A 790 42.45 -6.31 -8.92
N THR A 791 42.18 -7.09 -7.87
CA THR A 791 41.32 -8.27 -7.91
C THR A 791 40.00 -8.00 -7.19
N VAL A 792 39.00 -8.88 -7.36
CA VAL A 792 37.71 -8.78 -6.66
C VAL A 792 37.84 -8.84 -5.13
N PHE A 793 38.96 -9.36 -4.62
CA PHE A 793 39.24 -9.51 -3.19
C PHE A 793 39.85 -8.25 -2.55
N GLU A 794 40.19 -7.21 -3.32
CA GLU A 794 40.88 -6.02 -2.78
C GLU A 794 40.06 -5.23 -1.76
N SER A 795 38.74 -5.34 -1.83
CA SER A 795 37.79 -4.54 -1.06
C SER A 795 36.91 -5.34 -0.09
N GLY A 796 37.03 -6.67 -0.08
CA GLY A 796 36.28 -7.53 0.83
C GLY A 796 36.39 -9.02 0.49
N VAL A 797 36.07 -9.86 1.46
CA VAL A 797 36.00 -11.33 1.36
C VAL A 797 34.67 -11.77 1.97
N ASP A 798 33.93 -12.65 1.29
CA ASP A 798 32.62 -13.10 1.77
C ASP A 798 32.74 -14.27 2.76
N SER A 799 33.67 -15.20 2.53
CA SER A 799 33.96 -16.31 3.44
C SER A 799 35.34 -16.90 3.16
N ALA A 800 35.89 -17.68 4.10
CA ALA A 800 37.17 -18.32 3.93
C ALA A 800 37.29 -19.60 4.78
N PHE A 801 38.18 -20.52 4.39
CA PHE A 801 38.58 -21.65 5.23
C PHE A 801 39.99 -22.13 4.90
N GLU A 802 40.63 -22.81 5.85
CA GLU A 802 41.98 -23.38 5.68
C GLU A 802 42.00 -24.57 4.72
N SER A 803 43.01 -24.61 3.85
CA SER A 803 43.34 -25.79 3.06
C SER A 803 43.94 -26.88 3.96
N THR A 804 43.88 -28.13 3.50
CA THR A 804 44.65 -29.22 4.12
C THR A 804 46.14 -29.13 3.85
N VAL A 805 46.56 -28.35 2.85
CA VAL A 805 47.96 -27.98 2.65
C VAL A 805 48.31 -26.93 3.69
N HIS A 806 49.45 -27.12 4.36
CA HIS A 806 49.93 -26.17 5.35
C HIS A 806 50.11 -24.77 4.76
N ASP A 807 49.76 -23.77 5.56
CA ASP A 807 49.80 -22.33 5.26
C ASP A 807 48.93 -21.86 4.09
N GLU A 808 48.04 -22.71 3.58
CA GLU A 808 47.12 -22.35 2.50
C GLU A 808 45.69 -22.11 2.97
N ALA A 809 44.98 -21.18 2.32
CA ALA A 809 43.57 -20.89 2.58
C ALA A 809 42.79 -20.60 1.30
N TYR A 810 41.52 -21.04 1.28
CA TYR A 810 40.54 -20.69 0.27
C TYR A 810 39.72 -19.50 0.74
N LEU A 811 39.67 -18.42 -0.05
CA LEU A 811 38.86 -17.24 0.22
C LEU A 811 37.84 -17.06 -0.92
N PHE A 812 36.61 -16.69 -0.61
CA PHE A 812 35.49 -16.61 -1.55
C PHE A 812 34.97 -15.17 -1.67
N LYS A 813 34.64 -14.75 -2.89
CA LYS A 813 34.01 -13.45 -3.18
C LYS A 813 33.11 -13.55 -4.40
N GLY A 814 31.81 -13.32 -4.23
CA GLY A 814 30.83 -13.47 -5.30
C GLY A 814 30.83 -14.89 -5.88
N ASN A 815 31.11 -15.04 -7.17
CA ASN A 815 31.21 -16.34 -7.85
C ASN A 815 32.67 -16.82 -8.04
N GLN A 816 33.64 -16.19 -7.38
CA GLN A 816 35.06 -16.54 -7.46
C GLN A 816 35.59 -17.01 -6.11
N TYR A 817 36.64 -17.83 -6.17
CA TYR A 817 37.49 -18.13 -5.03
C TYR A 817 38.95 -17.89 -5.39
N THR A 818 39.75 -17.66 -4.36
CA THR A 818 41.20 -17.57 -4.45
C THR A 818 41.83 -18.56 -3.48
N LEU A 819 42.92 -19.19 -3.92
CA LEU A 819 43.80 -19.98 -3.08
C LEU A 819 45.06 -19.16 -2.82
N ILE A 820 45.41 -18.99 -1.56
CA ILE A 820 46.58 -18.20 -1.14
C ILE A 820 47.47 -19.03 -0.23
N ASN A 821 48.76 -18.72 -0.22
CA ASN A 821 49.64 -19.06 0.88
C ASN A 821 49.79 -17.82 1.77
N TYR A 822 49.31 -17.88 3.01
CA TYR A 822 49.29 -16.74 3.92
C TYR A 822 50.60 -16.57 4.71
N ASN A 823 51.48 -17.57 4.74
CA ASN A 823 52.79 -17.48 5.37
C ASN A 823 53.81 -16.83 4.42
N ASP A 824 53.96 -17.38 3.22
CA ASP A 824 54.79 -16.81 2.15
C ASP A 824 54.15 -15.59 1.46
N SER A 825 52.91 -15.26 1.85
CA SER A 825 52.14 -14.09 1.37
C SER A 825 52.11 -13.98 -0.16
N HIS A 826 51.66 -15.02 -0.85
CA HIS A 826 51.47 -15.00 -2.30
C HIS A 826 50.16 -15.65 -2.77
N LEU A 827 49.73 -15.23 -3.95
CA LEU A 827 48.55 -15.73 -4.65
C LEU A 827 48.88 -17.01 -5.41
N ILE A 828 48.16 -18.10 -5.13
CA ILE A 828 48.33 -19.38 -5.85
C ILE A 828 47.40 -19.44 -7.06
N ALA A 829 46.11 -19.13 -6.89
CA ALA A 829 45.13 -19.16 -7.98
C ALA A 829 43.91 -18.28 -7.68
N ILE A 830 43.28 -17.74 -8.73
CA ILE A 830 41.91 -17.18 -8.70
C ILE A 830 41.10 -17.89 -9.77
N ARG A 831 39.93 -18.43 -9.41
CA ARG A 831 39.06 -19.21 -10.30
C ARG A 831 37.59 -19.02 -9.94
N HIS A 832 36.69 -19.46 -10.82
CA HIS A 832 35.28 -19.57 -10.47
C HIS A 832 35.05 -20.70 -9.46
N ILE A 833 34.10 -20.52 -8.54
CA ILE A 833 33.77 -21.51 -7.50
C ILE A 833 33.43 -22.86 -8.13
N THR A 834 32.62 -22.86 -9.20
CA THR A 834 32.19 -24.07 -9.90
C THR A 834 33.30 -24.77 -10.69
N GLU A 835 34.43 -24.12 -10.92
CA GLU A 835 35.62 -24.73 -11.55
C GLU A 835 36.50 -25.43 -10.51
N GLY A 836 36.59 -24.88 -9.29
CA GLY A 836 37.39 -25.45 -8.21
C GLY A 836 36.65 -26.46 -7.34
N PHE A 837 35.33 -26.28 -7.20
CA PHE A 837 34.45 -27.10 -6.38
C PHE A 837 33.27 -27.55 -7.24
N VAL A 838 33.52 -28.54 -8.10
CA VAL A 838 32.55 -29.00 -9.12
C VAL A 838 31.23 -29.45 -8.49
N SER A 839 31.28 -29.98 -7.27
CA SER A 839 30.10 -30.43 -6.50
C SER A 839 29.17 -29.30 -6.05
N LEU A 840 29.59 -28.04 -6.12
CA LEU A 840 28.77 -26.87 -5.80
C LEU A 840 27.99 -26.33 -6.99
N LYS A 841 28.28 -26.80 -8.21
CA LYS A 841 27.57 -26.41 -9.42
C LYS A 841 26.08 -26.79 -9.32
N ASP A 842 25.20 -25.90 -9.76
CA ASP A 842 23.75 -26.06 -9.72
C ASP A 842 23.20 -26.14 -8.27
N THR A 843 23.97 -25.68 -7.28
CA THR A 843 23.53 -25.51 -5.89
C THR A 843 23.50 -24.03 -5.52
N ILE A 844 22.85 -23.69 -4.40
CA ILE A 844 22.88 -22.31 -3.89
C ILE A 844 24.30 -21.80 -3.57
N PHE A 845 25.30 -22.68 -3.45
CA PHE A 845 26.69 -22.37 -3.11
C PHE A 845 27.59 -22.12 -4.33
N GLU A 846 27.05 -22.13 -5.56
CA GLU A 846 27.82 -21.79 -6.76
C GLU A 846 28.32 -20.34 -6.78
N SER A 847 27.75 -19.49 -5.94
CA SER A 847 28.17 -18.10 -5.68
C SER A 847 27.70 -17.63 -4.31
N GLY A 848 28.31 -16.57 -3.77
CA GLY A 848 27.85 -15.84 -2.59
C GLY A 848 27.79 -16.69 -1.31
N ILE A 849 28.86 -17.42 -1.01
CA ILE A 849 29.01 -18.20 0.23
C ILE A 849 29.21 -17.22 1.40
N GLU A 850 28.32 -17.26 2.40
CA GLU A 850 28.26 -16.25 3.48
C GLU A 850 29.20 -16.56 4.64
N ALA A 851 29.50 -17.83 4.93
CA ALA A 851 30.52 -18.22 5.91
C ALA A 851 31.06 -19.61 5.57
N ALA A 852 32.28 -19.93 6.00
CA ALA A 852 32.86 -21.24 5.81
C ALA A 852 33.85 -21.57 6.93
N PHE A 853 34.08 -22.87 7.20
CA PHE A 853 35.22 -23.31 7.99
C PHE A 853 35.63 -24.75 7.64
N ALA A 854 36.90 -25.09 7.85
CA ALA A 854 37.43 -26.44 7.64
C ALA A 854 37.10 -27.35 8.83
N SER A 855 36.76 -28.61 8.56
CA SER A 855 36.58 -29.63 9.60
C SER A 855 37.94 -30.08 10.18
N HIS A 856 37.91 -30.74 11.33
CA HIS A 856 39.03 -31.53 11.85
C HIS A 856 39.21 -32.84 11.10
N ARG A 857 38.21 -33.26 10.31
CA ARG A 857 38.35 -34.35 9.36
C ARG A 857 39.10 -33.86 8.13
N THR A 858 40.03 -34.68 7.65
CA THR A 858 40.79 -34.40 6.43
C THR A 858 39.85 -34.16 5.25
N ASN A 859 40.12 -33.12 4.47
CA ASN A 859 39.38 -32.79 3.24
C ASN A 859 37.89 -32.48 3.45
N GLU A 860 37.44 -32.15 4.66
CA GLU A 860 36.03 -31.82 4.91
C GLU A 860 35.88 -30.34 5.29
N ALA A 861 34.90 -29.63 4.73
CA ALA A 861 34.59 -28.25 5.09
C ALA A 861 33.08 -28.01 5.12
N TYR A 862 32.67 -27.00 5.88
CA TYR A 862 31.30 -26.56 6.03
C TYR A 862 31.15 -25.18 5.42
N LEU A 863 30.20 -25.02 4.50
CA LEU A 863 29.86 -23.75 3.85
C LEU A 863 28.44 -23.36 4.24
N PHE A 864 28.20 -22.08 4.52
CA PHE A 864 26.91 -21.56 4.99
C PHE A 864 26.40 -20.47 4.05
N LYS A 865 25.10 -20.50 3.75
CA LYS A 865 24.40 -19.49 2.95
C LYS A 865 22.93 -19.46 3.31
N GLY A 866 22.48 -18.35 3.88
CA GLY A 866 21.13 -18.21 4.42
C GLY A 866 20.86 -19.27 5.49
N ASP A 867 19.72 -19.97 5.38
CA ASP A 867 19.31 -21.01 6.32
C ASP A 867 19.89 -22.41 6.02
N SER A 868 20.82 -22.49 5.09
CA SER A 868 21.32 -23.73 4.51
C SER A 868 22.84 -23.84 4.69
N TYR A 869 23.33 -25.07 4.81
CA TYR A 869 24.76 -25.37 4.81
C TYR A 869 25.07 -26.53 3.87
N ALA A 870 26.28 -26.53 3.33
CA ALA A 870 26.86 -27.63 2.57
C ALA A 870 28.02 -28.21 3.38
N CYS A 871 28.01 -29.53 3.60
CA CYS A 871 29.21 -30.25 3.99
C CYS A 871 29.86 -30.77 2.71
N ILE A 872 31.08 -30.31 2.43
CA ILE A 872 31.86 -30.70 1.26
C ILE A 872 32.99 -31.62 1.70
N ASN A 873 33.23 -32.67 0.93
CA ASN A 873 34.51 -33.35 0.94
C ASN A 873 35.30 -32.83 -0.27
N PHE A 874 36.28 -31.96 -0.03
CA PHE A 874 37.07 -31.29 -1.06
C PHE A 874 38.43 -31.94 -1.19
N ALA A 875 38.81 -32.33 -2.40
CA ALA A 875 40.12 -32.90 -2.67
C ALA A 875 41.01 -31.86 -3.36
N PRO A 876 42.02 -31.30 -2.67
CA PRO A 876 42.90 -30.29 -3.26
C PRO A 876 43.48 -30.79 -4.59
N HIS A 877 43.30 -29.99 -5.65
CA HIS A 877 43.80 -30.26 -7.00
C HIS A 877 43.14 -31.43 -7.75
N THR A 878 41.97 -31.93 -7.33
CA THR A 878 41.18 -32.92 -8.08
C THR A 878 39.71 -32.48 -8.25
N THR A 879 38.88 -33.28 -8.92
CA THR A 879 37.44 -33.01 -9.16
C THR A 879 36.51 -33.97 -8.42
N ASN A 880 37.03 -34.79 -7.49
CA ASN A 880 36.28 -35.84 -6.80
C ASN A 880 35.57 -35.34 -5.53
N ASP A 881 34.92 -34.18 -5.63
CA ASP A 881 34.21 -33.59 -4.51
C ASP A 881 32.77 -34.10 -4.45
N TYR A 882 32.24 -34.34 -3.26
CA TYR A 882 30.80 -34.56 -3.06
C TYR A 882 30.26 -33.60 -2.01
N THR A 883 29.03 -33.17 -2.21
CA THR A 883 28.37 -32.18 -1.36
C THR A 883 27.01 -32.67 -0.93
N ILE A 884 26.69 -32.45 0.35
CA ILE A 884 25.34 -32.65 0.87
C ILE A 884 24.85 -31.30 1.39
N VAL A 885 23.83 -30.74 0.73
CA VAL A 885 23.17 -29.50 1.14
C VAL A 885 22.03 -29.84 2.10
N LYS A 886 22.00 -29.21 3.26
CA LYS A 886 20.99 -29.39 4.31
C LYS A 886 20.60 -28.05 4.93
N LYS A 887 19.47 -28.00 5.65
CA LYS A 887 19.08 -26.84 6.45
C LYS A 887 19.86 -26.82 7.77
N ILE A 888 20.35 -25.65 8.18
CA ILE A 888 21.15 -25.49 9.41
C ILE A 888 20.36 -25.98 10.62
N LEU A 889 19.17 -25.43 10.88
CA LEU A 889 18.39 -25.75 12.07
C LEU A 889 17.94 -27.22 12.14
N SER A 890 17.82 -27.90 11.00
CA SER A 890 17.47 -29.33 10.95
C SER A 890 18.64 -30.25 11.31
N SER A 891 19.87 -29.80 11.07
CA SER A 891 21.08 -30.63 11.25
C SER A 891 21.96 -30.19 12.40
N TRP A 892 21.69 -29.03 12.98
CA TRP A 892 22.44 -28.45 14.09
C TRP A 892 21.46 -28.08 15.22
N PRO A 893 20.87 -29.07 15.95
CA PRO A 893 19.83 -28.79 16.94
C PRO A 893 20.25 -27.81 18.03
N SER A 894 21.55 -27.72 18.39
CA SER A 894 21.99 -26.78 19.43
C SER A 894 21.93 -25.31 19.00
N LEU A 895 21.85 -25.05 17.69
CA LEU A 895 21.66 -23.71 17.14
C LEU A 895 20.18 -23.31 17.06
N GLN A 896 19.25 -24.23 17.36
CA GLN A 896 17.81 -23.92 17.45
C GLN A 896 17.57 -22.98 18.65
N GLY A 897 16.91 -21.85 18.40
CA GLY A 897 16.70 -20.79 19.39
C GLY A 897 17.82 -19.75 19.47
N ILE A 898 18.95 -19.98 18.79
CA ILE A 898 20.02 -18.97 18.61
C ILE A 898 19.95 -18.36 17.22
N LEU A 899 19.76 -19.20 16.19
CA LEU A 899 19.68 -18.79 14.79
C LEU A 899 18.23 -18.85 14.24
N PRO A 900 17.86 -17.93 13.32
CA PRO A 900 18.67 -16.81 12.84
C PRO A 900 18.73 -15.66 13.85
N ARG A 901 19.85 -14.93 13.88
CA ARG A 901 20.08 -13.84 14.81
C ARG A 901 19.57 -12.51 14.24
N LYS A 902 18.80 -11.76 15.04
CA LYS A 902 18.26 -10.45 14.65
C LYS A 902 19.30 -9.36 14.94
N ASN A 903 20.26 -9.18 14.05
CA ASN A 903 21.33 -8.18 14.19
C ASN A 903 20.96 -6.85 13.54
#